data_AF-A0A2N7BL36-F1
#
_entry.id   AF-A0A2N7BL36-F1
#
_cell.length_a   1.000
_cell.length_b   1.000
_cell.length_c   1.000
_cell.angle_alpha   90.00
_cell.angle_beta   90.00
_cell.angle_gamma   90.00
#
_symmetry.space_group_name_H-M   'P 1'
#
loop_
_entity.id
_entity.type
_entity.pdbx_description
1 polymer ?
#
loop_
_entity_poly.entity_id
_entity_poly.type
_entity_poly.pdbx_seq_one_letter_code
_entity_poly.pdbx_strand_id
1 'polypeptide(L)'
;EMEECYDQYVQGLCQDGYLDCSQWIDFGKLNRIPAEEYFGSNLWQLYKSIDSPYKSVLKAILLEAYSWEYPNTQLLSIDTKRRFFADEPDLYGMDSYYLMLEKVTRYLERINDHTRLDLVRRCFYLKTHEKLSREAGIGSVAWRREALTEMTKSWNWGQETIAELDNRRNWKVEQVKVVHHALLDALMLSYRNLIQFARRNDITSAISPQDISILARKLYAAFEVLPGKVTLLNPQISPDLHEPDLSFIEVRQGQANKPGWYLYKQPLIAHRILGQPSLEHHEYLSKLVAWSFFNGLITESTRLHSVVRDAHIDIDKFYQMVSDLRNTFSLRKRRPSMQALASPCEISQLAMFINFENDPTSELSGRALKVDLKNADIFSFGEEGKSLVGSVDLVYRNSWHEVRTLHFQGDTAMLDALKTVLGKMHQDALPPESVDVFCYSKNLRGVMRNMVYQLLAECIDLRLKPIEPEKRRRFKAIRLANKMFGLFFERRGVSVQMLENSVDFYRSISTNKLKGSPLLMLDKEQEYQLPDVVDGFASEGLIQFFFEDTDKGFNIYVLDESNQVEVYHQYSGEKDEMIASVNSFYTSVKDESKMSSKLINFNLPQYYQIVHPEEGNSYVVPYRNDATLASRSSKIVNI
;
A
#
# COMPACT_ATOMS: atom_id res chain seq x y z
N GLU A 1 13.48 -42.86 11.58
CA GLU A 1 12.60 -44.03 11.71
C GLU A 1 11.61 -43.85 12.87
N MET A 2 12.01 -43.41 14.06
CA MET A 2 11.10 -43.26 15.22
C MET A 2 10.31 -41.93 15.32
N GLU A 3 10.13 -41.17 14.23
CA GLU A 3 9.46 -39.84 14.31
C GLU A 3 7.94 -39.95 14.60
N GLU A 4 7.29 -41.03 14.16
CA GLU A 4 5.86 -41.26 14.41
C GLU A 4 5.58 -41.71 15.85
N CYS A 5 6.53 -42.39 16.48
CA CYS A 5 6.46 -42.87 17.86
C CYS A 5 7.43 -42.11 18.80
N TYR A 6 7.82 -40.88 18.45
CA TYR A 6 8.83 -40.09 19.15
C TYR A 6 8.61 -40.06 20.67
N ASP A 7 7.39 -39.72 21.10
CA ASP A 7 7.05 -39.55 22.51
C ASP A 7 7.28 -40.86 23.30
N GLN A 8 6.87 -42.01 22.71
CA GLN A 8 7.07 -43.33 23.31
C GLN A 8 8.54 -43.74 23.33
N TYR A 9 9.28 -43.40 22.26
CA TYR A 9 10.70 -43.73 22.14
C TYR A 9 11.56 -42.95 23.15
N VAL A 10 11.35 -41.64 23.28
CA VAL A 10 12.05 -40.80 24.27
C VAL A 10 11.69 -41.24 25.69
N GLN A 11 10.42 -41.54 25.95
CA GLN A 11 9.99 -42.06 27.25
C GLN A 11 10.71 -43.37 27.59
N GLY A 12 10.84 -44.29 26.63
CA GLY A 12 11.61 -45.53 26.80
C GLY A 12 13.08 -45.26 27.13
N LEU A 13 13.74 -44.37 26.40
CA LEU A 13 15.13 -44.00 26.67
C LEU A 13 15.35 -43.41 28.07
N CYS A 14 14.39 -42.62 28.56
CA CYS A 14 14.46 -42.07 29.92
C CYS A 14 14.15 -43.12 31.00
N GLN A 15 13.22 -44.04 30.74
CA GLN A 15 12.91 -45.14 31.66
C GLN A 15 14.07 -46.14 31.79
N ASP A 16 14.72 -46.46 30.67
CA ASP A 16 15.84 -47.40 30.62
C ASP A 16 17.18 -46.78 31.11
N GLY A 17 17.17 -45.49 31.46
CA GLY A 17 18.35 -44.78 31.97
C GLY A 17 19.39 -44.40 30.92
N TYR A 18 19.08 -44.56 29.62
CA TYR A 18 19.95 -44.12 28.53
C TYR A 18 19.98 -42.59 28.38
N LEU A 19 18.94 -41.89 28.83
CA LEU A 19 18.83 -40.43 28.77
C LEU A 19 18.26 -39.87 30.08
N ASP A 20 18.87 -38.84 30.65
CA ASP A 20 18.32 -38.09 31.79
C ASP A 20 17.53 -36.89 31.30
N CYS A 21 16.21 -37.05 31.15
CA CYS A 21 15.29 -36.00 30.68
C CYS A 21 15.40 -34.67 31.47
N SER A 22 15.98 -34.64 32.68
CA SER A 22 16.17 -33.39 33.45
C SER A 22 17.37 -32.55 32.99
N GLN A 23 18.29 -33.13 32.22
CA GLN A 23 19.52 -32.48 31.75
C GLN A 23 19.42 -31.97 30.30
N TRP A 24 18.32 -32.29 29.61
CA TRP A 24 18.14 -32.00 28.19
C TRP A 24 16.91 -31.14 27.95
N ILE A 25 16.98 -30.30 26.92
CA ILE A 25 15.83 -29.54 26.42
C ILE A 25 15.27 -30.29 25.22
N ASP A 26 14.03 -30.77 25.35
CA ASP A 26 13.32 -31.45 24.27
C ASP A 26 12.65 -30.41 23.34
N PHE A 27 13.05 -30.41 22.07
CA PHE A 27 12.47 -29.56 21.03
C PHE A 27 11.22 -30.19 20.38
N GLY A 28 10.88 -31.43 20.74
CA GLY A 28 9.71 -32.16 20.27
C GLY A 28 9.90 -32.87 18.93
N LYS A 29 8.84 -33.56 18.50
CA LYS A 29 8.78 -34.29 17.22
C LYS A 29 8.65 -33.35 16.01
N LEU A 30 9.32 -33.70 14.91
CA LEU A 30 9.33 -32.93 13.67
C LEU A 30 8.62 -33.69 12.53
N ASN A 31 7.44 -34.25 12.80
CA ASN A 31 6.75 -35.13 11.84
C ASN A 31 5.60 -34.48 11.07
N ARG A 32 5.07 -33.33 11.52
CA ARG A 32 3.96 -32.63 10.85
C ARG A 32 4.00 -31.12 11.09
N ILE A 33 3.43 -30.36 10.15
CA ILE A 33 3.12 -28.94 10.34
C ILE A 33 1.64 -28.87 10.78
N PRO A 34 1.33 -28.28 11.95
CA PRO A 34 -0.05 -28.01 12.35
C PRO A 34 -0.78 -27.21 11.27
N ALA A 35 -2.06 -27.51 11.05
CA ALA A 35 -2.83 -26.89 9.98
C ALA A 35 -2.87 -25.35 10.15
N GLU A 36 -2.98 -24.93 11.41
CA GLU A 36 -3.04 -23.55 11.90
C GLU A 36 -1.84 -22.70 11.46
N GLU A 37 -0.67 -23.32 11.31
CA GLU A 37 0.59 -22.63 11.01
C GLU A 37 0.73 -22.23 9.54
N TYR A 38 -0.01 -22.86 8.63
CA TYR A 38 0.11 -22.61 7.19
C TYR A 38 -0.28 -21.18 6.82
N PHE A 39 -1.36 -20.66 7.41
CA PHE A 39 -1.87 -19.33 7.09
C PHE A 39 -0.90 -18.23 7.56
N GLY A 40 -0.43 -18.30 8.81
CA GLY A 40 0.49 -17.31 9.37
C GLY A 40 1.86 -17.34 8.70
N SER A 41 2.37 -18.53 8.43
CA SER A 41 3.63 -18.73 7.71
C SER A 41 3.59 -18.10 6.32
N ASN A 42 2.44 -18.16 5.64
CA ASN A 42 2.26 -17.59 4.32
C ASN A 42 2.21 -16.06 4.33
N LEU A 43 1.45 -15.47 5.24
CA LEU A 43 1.40 -14.02 5.43
C LEU A 43 2.80 -13.46 5.74
N TRP A 44 3.58 -14.23 6.50
CA TRP A 44 4.99 -13.91 6.74
C TRP A 44 5.86 -14.02 5.49
N GLN A 45 5.68 -15.03 4.63
CA GLN A 45 6.42 -15.11 3.36
C GLN A 45 6.10 -13.93 2.43
N LEU A 46 4.83 -13.53 2.35
CA LEU A 46 4.39 -12.34 1.64
C LEU A 46 5.07 -11.08 2.19
N TYR A 47 5.09 -10.91 3.51
CA TYR A 47 5.79 -9.77 4.12
C TYR A 47 7.29 -9.77 3.80
N LYS A 48 7.95 -10.93 3.90
CA LYS A 48 9.39 -11.05 3.56
C LYS A 48 9.66 -10.84 2.07
N SER A 49 8.66 -11.01 1.21
CA SER A 49 8.83 -10.84 -0.24
C SER A 49 9.13 -9.41 -0.65
N ILE A 50 8.74 -8.43 0.17
CA ILE A 50 9.10 -7.02 -0.02
C ILE A 50 10.62 -6.86 -0.09
N ASP A 51 11.36 -7.63 0.70
CA ASP A 51 12.82 -7.52 0.82
C ASP A 51 13.61 -8.59 0.08
N SER A 52 13.01 -9.77 -0.06
CA SER A 52 13.70 -10.91 -0.64
C SER A 52 12.74 -11.72 -1.51
N PRO A 53 12.25 -11.13 -2.62
CA PRO A 53 11.12 -11.68 -3.37
C PRO A 53 11.40 -13.08 -3.92
N TYR A 54 12.59 -13.32 -4.48
CA TYR A 54 12.96 -14.64 -5.03
C TYR A 54 12.95 -15.76 -3.98
N LYS A 55 13.46 -15.49 -2.76
CA LYS A 55 13.47 -16.47 -1.66
C LYS A 55 12.06 -16.72 -1.13
N SER A 56 11.25 -15.66 -1.05
CA SER A 56 9.88 -15.77 -0.57
C SER A 56 9.00 -16.57 -1.51
N VAL A 57 9.16 -16.43 -2.84
CA VAL A 57 8.44 -17.25 -3.82
C VAL A 57 8.74 -18.74 -3.63
N LEU A 58 10.03 -19.11 -3.51
CA LEU A 58 10.44 -20.49 -3.26
C LEU A 58 9.79 -21.07 -2.01
N LYS A 59 9.78 -20.29 -0.92
CA LYS A 59 9.21 -20.71 0.37
C LYS A 59 7.68 -20.74 0.39
N ALA A 60 7.02 -19.79 -0.27
CA ALA A 60 5.57 -19.76 -0.37
C ALA A 60 5.06 -21.00 -1.13
N ILE A 61 5.67 -21.31 -2.27
CA ILE A 61 5.30 -22.49 -3.06
C ILE A 61 5.68 -23.79 -2.33
N LEU A 62 6.75 -23.80 -1.51
CA LEU A 62 7.03 -24.93 -0.63
C LEU A 62 5.90 -25.16 0.40
N LEU A 63 5.39 -24.09 1.04
CA LEU A 63 4.24 -24.20 1.95
C LEU A 63 3.00 -24.70 1.23
N GLU A 64 2.77 -24.25 0.00
CA GLU A 64 1.69 -24.73 -0.85
C GLU A 64 1.85 -26.23 -1.16
N ALA A 65 3.04 -26.68 -1.53
CA ALA A 65 3.34 -28.10 -1.74
C ALA A 65 3.11 -28.94 -0.48
N TYR A 66 3.48 -28.42 0.69
CA TYR A 66 3.19 -29.07 1.97
C TYR A 66 1.69 -29.17 2.26
N SER A 67 0.93 -28.09 2.00
CA SER A 67 -0.52 -28.06 2.19
C SER A 67 -1.25 -29.01 1.24
N TRP A 68 -0.68 -29.28 0.07
CA TRP A 68 -1.22 -30.23 -0.89
C TRP A 68 -1.07 -31.70 -0.45
N GLU A 69 -0.04 -32.00 0.35
CA GLU A 69 0.20 -33.33 0.91
C GLU A 69 -0.52 -33.57 2.25
N TYR A 70 -1.11 -32.53 2.84
CA TYR A 70 -1.80 -32.59 4.13
C TYR A 70 -2.96 -33.62 4.10
N PRO A 71 -3.17 -34.41 5.16
CA PRO A 71 -2.50 -34.38 6.46
C PRO A 71 -1.16 -35.15 6.51
N ASN A 72 -0.82 -35.89 5.47
CA ASN A 72 0.37 -36.75 5.42
C ASN A 72 1.56 -36.02 4.78
N THR A 73 1.82 -34.80 5.24
CA THR A 73 2.86 -33.93 4.70
C THR A 73 4.25 -34.52 4.92
N GLN A 74 5.03 -34.69 3.84
CA GLN A 74 6.40 -35.18 3.94
C GLN A 74 7.37 -34.00 4.05
N LEU A 75 7.86 -33.75 5.27
CA LEU A 75 8.76 -32.64 5.55
C LEU A 75 10.16 -32.87 4.96
N LEU A 76 10.80 -31.79 4.51
CA LEU A 76 12.15 -31.86 3.91
C LEU A 76 13.19 -32.36 4.92
N SER A 77 13.01 -32.10 6.22
CA SER A 77 13.85 -32.62 7.30
C SER A 77 13.85 -34.15 7.35
N ILE A 78 12.67 -34.76 7.16
CA ILE A 78 12.51 -36.22 7.14
C ILE A 78 13.17 -36.79 5.88
N ASP A 79 12.97 -36.15 4.73
CA ASP A 79 13.61 -36.55 3.47
C ASP A 79 15.14 -36.50 3.58
N THR A 80 15.67 -35.40 4.11
CA THR A 80 17.11 -35.23 4.34
C THR A 80 17.66 -36.33 5.25
N LYS A 81 16.96 -36.62 6.36
CA LYS A 81 17.34 -37.68 7.31
C LYS A 81 17.34 -39.06 6.63
N ARG A 82 16.34 -39.37 5.81
CA ARG A 82 16.27 -40.63 5.05
C ARG A 82 17.44 -40.77 4.08
N ARG A 83 17.74 -39.73 3.28
CA ARG A 83 18.88 -39.75 2.34
C ARG A 83 20.21 -39.94 3.06
N PHE A 84 20.39 -39.29 4.20
CA PHE A 84 21.59 -39.45 5.03
C PHE A 84 21.79 -40.89 5.49
N PHE A 85 20.75 -41.54 6.02
CA PHE A 85 20.85 -42.93 6.48
C PHE A 85 20.91 -43.95 5.34
N ALA A 86 20.41 -43.60 4.16
CA ALA A 86 20.49 -44.43 2.96
C ALA A 86 21.86 -44.37 2.26
N ASP A 87 22.78 -43.52 2.73
CA ASP A 87 24.11 -43.29 2.14
C ASP A 87 24.04 -42.98 0.64
N GLU A 88 23.06 -42.13 0.25
CA GLU A 88 22.85 -41.77 -1.16
C GLU A 88 24.03 -40.92 -1.70
N PRO A 89 24.73 -41.37 -2.76
CA PRO A 89 25.86 -40.64 -3.33
C PRO A 89 25.36 -39.54 -4.27
N ASP A 90 25.05 -38.36 -3.73
CA ASP A 90 24.74 -37.18 -4.53
C ASP A 90 25.58 -35.98 -4.05
N LEU A 91 26.27 -35.34 -5.00
CA LEU A 91 27.17 -34.20 -4.80
C LEU A 91 26.46 -33.04 -4.08
N TYR A 92 25.16 -32.87 -4.30
CA TYR A 92 24.34 -31.80 -3.72
C TYR A 92 22.98 -32.26 -3.20
N GLY A 93 22.73 -33.58 -3.13
CA GLY A 93 21.46 -34.16 -2.67
C GLY A 93 21.12 -33.87 -1.20
N MET A 94 22.10 -33.38 -0.44
CA MET A 94 21.95 -32.92 0.95
C MET A 94 21.78 -31.40 1.09
N ASP A 95 21.89 -30.63 -0.01
CA ASP A 95 21.66 -29.18 0.02
C ASP A 95 20.18 -28.87 0.25
N SER A 96 19.89 -28.16 1.34
CA SER A 96 18.51 -27.84 1.74
C SER A 96 17.71 -27.04 0.71
N TYR A 97 18.36 -26.20 -0.10
CA TYR A 97 17.71 -25.42 -1.14
C TYR A 97 17.47 -26.26 -2.39
N TYR A 98 18.37 -27.18 -2.72
CA TYR A 98 18.13 -28.16 -3.77
C TYR A 98 16.94 -29.06 -3.43
N LEU A 99 16.89 -29.60 -2.22
CA LEU A 99 15.76 -30.41 -1.75
C LEU A 99 14.43 -29.64 -1.79
N MET A 100 14.46 -28.36 -1.43
CA MET A 100 13.31 -27.46 -1.58
C MET A 100 12.89 -27.33 -3.06
N LEU A 101 13.84 -27.07 -3.96
CA LEU A 101 13.58 -26.95 -5.39
C LEU A 101 13.01 -28.24 -5.98
N GLU A 102 13.55 -29.39 -5.59
CA GLU A 102 13.10 -30.70 -6.03
C GLU A 102 11.66 -30.98 -5.59
N LYS A 103 11.33 -30.71 -4.31
CA LYS A 103 9.96 -30.88 -3.81
C LYS A 103 8.97 -29.96 -4.51
N VAL A 104 9.33 -28.68 -4.68
CA VAL A 104 8.51 -27.71 -5.40
C VAL A 104 8.34 -28.11 -6.87
N THR A 105 9.40 -28.64 -7.51
CA THR A 105 9.34 -29.12 -8.90
C THR A 105 8.34 -30.25 -9.04
N ARG A 106 8.43 -31.29 -8.18
CA ARG A 106 7.47 -32.42 -8.18
C ARG A 106 6.04 -31.94 -7.98
N TYR A 107 5.82 -30.98 -7.09
CA TYR A 107 4.50 -30.41 -6.85
C TYR A 107 3.95 -29.70 -8.10
N LEU A 108 4.72 -28.76 -8.67
CA LEU A 108 4.29 -27.96 -9.82
C LEU A 108 4.08 -28.81 -11.08
N GLU A 109 4.90 -29.85 -11.29
CA GLU A 109 4.72 -30.81 -12.38
C GLU A 109 3.42 -31.61 -12.24
N ARG A 110 3.10 -32.08 -11.03
CA ARG A 110 1.86 -32.83 -10.77
C ARG A 110 0.60 -32.01 -11.03
N ILE A 111 0.64 -30.70 -10.76
CA ILE A 111 -0.48 -29.79 -11.04
C ILE A 111 -0.40 -29.14 -12.43
N ASN A 112 0.59 -29.52 -13.26
CA ASN A 112 0.84 -28.99 -14.60
C ASN A 112 1.06 -27.46 -14.66
N ASP A 113 1.68 -26.87 -13.64
CA ASP A 113 1.95 -25.43 -13.56
C ASP A 113 3.40 -25.11 -14.00
N HIS A 114 3.62 -25.21 -15.31
CA HIS A 114 4.94 -24.99 -15.92
C HIS A 114 5.41 -23.52 -15.83
N THR A 115 4.47 -22.57 -15.78
CA THR A 115 4.79 -21.14 -15.66
C THR A 115 5.43 -20.82 -14.32
N ARG A 116 4.82 -21.27 -13.21
CA ARG A 116 5.44 -21.09 -11.88
C ARG A 116 6.70 -21.94 -11.74
N LEU A 117 6.79 -23.09 -12.41
CA LEU A 117 7.99 -23.93 -12.37
C LEU A 117 9.21 -23.22 -12.95
N ASP A 118 9.08 -22.58 -14.12
CA ASP A 118 10.17 -21.78 -14.70
C ASP A 118 10.54 -20.60 -13.79
N LEU A 119 9.55 -19.91 -13.21
CA LEU A 119 9.78 -18.82 -12.26
C LEU A 119 10.57 -19.27 -11.03
N VAL A 120 10.21 -20.42 -10.42
CA VAL A 120 10.91 -21.00 -9.27
C VAL A 120 12.35 -21.33 -9.61
N ARG A 121 12.59 -21.94 -10.78
CA ARG A 121 13.94 -22.24 -11.28
C ARG A 121 14.77 -20.97 -11.47
N ARG A 122 14.19 -19.90 -12.05
CA ARG A 122 14.83 -18.56 -12.15
C ARG A 122 15.13 -17.97 -10.78
N CYS A 123 14.19 -18.05 -9.83
CA CYS A 123 14.39 -17.58 -8.46
C CYS A 123 15.56 -18.30 -7.79
N PHE A 124 15.61 -19.63 -7.90
CA PHE A 124 16.69 -20.46 -7.37
C PHE A 124 18.03 -20.07 -7.98
N TYR A 125 18.12 -20.04 -9.32
CA TYR A 125 19.32 -19.65 -10.06
C TYR A 125 19.85 -18.30 -9.60
N LEU A 126 19.00 -17.26 -9.59
CA LEU A 126 19.39 -15.90 -9.17
C LEU A 126 19.83 -15.81 -7.70
N LYS A 127 19.35 -16.72 -6.85
CA LYS A 127 19.74 -16.78 -5.43
C LYS A 127 21.05 -17.50 -5.18
N THR A 128 21.54 -18.31 -6.12
CA THR A 128 22.86 -18.95 -6.01
C THR A 128 24.02 -17.96 -6.23
N HIS A 129 23.75 -16.84 -6.90
CA HIS A 129 24.73 -15.82 -7.30
C HIS A 129 25.84 -16.32 -8.25
N GLU A 130 25.77 -17.56 -8.73
CA GLU A 130 26.69 -18.15 -9.69
C GLU A 130 26.29 -17.70 -11.11
N LYS A 131 27.28 -17.33 -11.94
CA LYS A 131 27.04 -16.80 -13.31
C LYS A 131 27.59 -17.75 -14.36
N LEU A 132 26.74 -18.59 -14.93
CA LEU A 132 27.17 -19.62 -15.88
C LEU A 132 27.56 -19.07 -17.26
N SER A 133 27.04 -17.91 -17.66
CA SER A 133 27.40 -17.24 -18.93
C SER A 133 28.80 -16.62 -18.94
N ARG A 134 29.46 -16.55 -17.79
CA ARG A 134 30.78 -15.92 -17.59
C ARG A 134 31.77 -16.96 -17.07
N GLU A 135 33.06 -16.69 -17.24
CA GLU A 135 34.11 -17.51 -16.62
C GLU A 135 34.02 -17.50 -15.09
N ALA A 136 34.52 -18.56 -14.46
CA ALA A 136 34.51 -18.71 -13.02
C ALA A 136 35.35 -17.60 -12.37
N GLY A 137 34.69 -16.70 -11.64
CA GLY A 137 35.35 -15.63 -10.89
C GLY A 137 35.81 -16.06 -9.50
N ILE A 138 36.43 -15.14 -8.76
CA ILE A 138 37.02 -15.35 -7.42
C ILE A 138 36.01 -15.90 -6.37
N GLY A 139 34.71 -15.68 -6.55
CA GLY A 139 33.65 -16.17 -5.66
C GLY A 139 32.88 -17.39 -6.17
N SER A 140 33.29 -17.97 -7.31
CA SER A 140 32.66 -19.16 -7.89
C SER A 140 33.03 -20.41 -7.10
N VAL A 141 32.06 -21.29 -6.89
CA VAL A 141 32.27 -22.57 -6.19
C VAL A 141 32.11 -23.69 -7.20
N ALA A 142 33.18 -24.47 -7.42
CA ALA A 142 33.26 -25.45 -8.52
C ALA A 142 32.08 -26.44 -8.53
N TRP A 143 31.79 -27.10 -7.39
CA TRP A 143 30.70 -28.07 -7.30
C TRP A 143 29.32 -27.43 -7.56
N ARG A 144 29.10 -26.20 -7.09
CA ARG A 144 27.82 -25.48 -7.28
C ARG A 144 27.64 -25.13 -8.74
N ARG A 145 28.72 -24.70 -9.40
CA ARG A 145 28.72 -24.36 -10.81
C ARG A 145 28.43 -25.60 -11.67
N GLU A 146 29.05 -26.73 -11.34
CA GLU A 146 28.80 -28.01 -11.99
C GLU A 146 27.33 -28.43 -11.84
N ALA A 147 26.81 -28.44 -10.61
CA ALA A 147 25.41 -28.73 -10.29
C ALA A 147 24.43 -27.84 -11.07
N LEU A 148 24.66 -26.52 -11.07
CA LEU A 148 23.80 -25.58 -11.82
C LEU A 148 23.91 -25.78 -13.33
N THR A 149 25.07 -26.20 -13.84
CA THR A 149 25.24 -26.50 -15.27
C THR A 149 24.42 -27.73 -15.66
N GLU A 150 24.40 -28.76 -14.83
CA GLU A 150 23.55 -29.94 -15.04
C GLU A 150 22.06 -29.60 -14.94
N MET A 151 21.65 -28.87 -13.91
CA MET A 151 20.27 -28.44 -13.71
C MET A 151 19.75 -27.56 -14.85
N THR A 152 20.52 -26.56 -15.29
CA THR A 152 20.08 -25.67 -16.38
C THR A 152 19.95 -26.40 -17.72
N LYS A 153 20.77 -27.44 -17.96
CA LYS A 153 20.61 -28.35 -19.11
C LYS A 153 19.32 -29.17 -18.99
N SER A 154 19.04 -29.76 -17.82
CA SER A 154 17.82 -30.57 -17.65
C SER A 154 16.53 -29.74 -17.72
N TRP A 155 16.60 -28.44 -17.43
CA TRP A 155 15.49 -27.51 -17.61
C TRP A 155 15.31 -27.03 -19.06
N ASN A 156 16.17 -27.46 -19.99
CA ASN A 156 16.21 -27.01 -21.39
C ASN A 156 16.40 -25.50 -21.55
N TRP A 157 17.14 -24.85 -20.64
CA TRP A 157 17.45 -23.43 -20.78
C TRP A 157 18.52 -23.21 -21.86
N GLY A 158 18.22 -22.29 -22.78
CA GLY A 158 19.20 -21.80 -23.74
C GLY A 158 20.22 -20.85 -23.12
N GLN A 159 21.33 -20.64 -23.82
CA GLN A 159 22.38 -19.71 -23.40
C GLN A 159 21.87 -18.26 -23.27
N GLU A 160 20.86 -17.88 -24.06
CA GLU A 160 20.23 -16.56 -24.00
C GLU A 160 19.56 -16.32 -22.64
N THR A 161 18.78 -17.29 -22.14
CA THR A 161 18.14 -17.21 -20.81
C THR A 161 19.17 -17.05 -19.69
N ILE A 162 20.26 -17.83 -19.74
CA ILE A 162 21.33 -17.77 -18.75
C ILE A 162 22.03 -16.39 -18.80
N ALA A 163 22.35 -15.91 -20.00
CA ALA A 163 22.98 -14.60 -20.20
C ALA A 163 22.08 -13.46 -19.70
N GLU A 164 20.77 -13.55 -19.93
CA GLU A 164 19.77 -12.60 -19.42
C GLU A 164 19.79 -12.55 -17.89
N LEU A 165 19.68 -13.70 -17.22
CA LEU A 165 19.68 -13.82 -15.75
C LEU A 165 20.99 -13.32 -15.13
N ASP A 166 22.14 -13.65 -15.73
CA ASP A 166 23.45 -13.20 -15.27
C ASP A 166 23.68 -11.69 -15.44
N ASN A 167 22.91 -11.08 -16.34
CA ASN A 167 22.87 -9.65 -16.61
C ASN A 167 21.89 -8.88 -15.70
N ARG A 168 21.34 -9.51 -14.65
CA ARG A 168 20.39 -8.90 -13.70
C ARG A 168 20.77 -7.50 -13.20
N ARG A 169 22.06 -7.24 -12.99
CA ARG A 169 22.53 -5.91 -12.52
C ARG A 169 22.22 -4.77 -13.49
N ASN A 170 22.01 -5.09 -14.76
CA ASN A 170 21.73 -4.15 -15.84
C ASN A 170 20.26 -4.24 -16.29
N TRP A 171 19.40 -4.97 -15.57
CA TRP A 171 17.99 -5.03 -15.91
C TRP A 171 17.34 -3.67 -15.74
N LYS A 172 16.61 -3.27 -16.77
CA LYS A 172 15.92 -1.99 -16.86
C LYS A 172 14.42 -2.13 -16.65
N VAL A 173 13.70 -1.01 -16.65
CA VAL A 173 12.34 -0.94 -16.13
C VAL A 173 11.38 -1.95 -16.77
N GLU A 174 11.46 -2.18 -18.08
CA GLU A 174 10.59 -3.15 -18.78
C GLU A 174 10.76 -4.58 -18.25
N GLN A 175 12.01 -5.04 -18.15
CA GLN A 175 12.35 -6.36 -17.63
C GLN A 175 11.95 -6.47 -16.15
N VAL A 176 12.24 -5.42 -15.38
CA VAL A 176 11.93 -5.38 -13.95
C VAL A 176 10.42 -5.39 -13.72
N LYS A 177 9.62 -4.72 -14.55
CA LYS A 177 8.16 -4.81 -14.52
C LYS A 177 7.72 -6.25 -14.77
N VAL A 178 8.18 -6.92 -15.82
CA VAL A 178 7.79 -8.31 -16.11
C VAL A 178 8.11 -9.23 -14.92
N VAL A 179 9.34 -9.16 -14.39
CA VAL A 179 9.76 -9.99 -13.26
C VAL A 179 8.99 -9.63 -11.98
N HIS A 180 8.74 -8.35 -11.72
CA HIS A 180 7.97 -7.89 -10.57
C HIS A 180 6.55 -8.46 -10.57
N HIS A 181 5.85 -8.37 -11.70
CA HIS A 181 4.50 -8.92 -11.83
C HIS A 181 4.52 -10.45 -11.71
N ALA A 182 5.45 -11.15 -12.35
CA ALA A 182 5.54 -12.61 -12.24
C ALA A 182 5.78 -13.09 -10.80
N LEU A 183 6.66 -12.40 -10.05
CA LEU A 183 6.91 -12.70 -8.64
C LEU A 183 5.67 -12.43 -7.78
N LEU A 184 5.00 -11.29 -8.00
CA LEU A 184 3.80 -10.92 -7.27
C LEU A 184 2.69 -11.93 -7.55
N ASP A 185 2.38 -12.22 -8.81
CA ASP A 185 1.34 -13.16 -9.23
C ASP A 185 1.54 -14.55 -8.61
N ALA A 186 2.77 -15.06 -8.57
CA ALA A 186 3.08 -16.34 -7.94
C ALA A 186 2.84 -16.33 -6.43
N LEU A 187 3.22 -15.25 -5.74
CA LEU A 187 2.95 -15.07 -4.31
C LEU A 187 1.45 -14.97 -4.02
N MET A 188 0.72 -14.21 -4.84
CA MET A 188 -0.72 -14.01 -4.71
C MET A 188 -1.50 -15.31 -4.97
N LEU A 189 -1.06 -16.09 -5.96
CA LEU A 189 -1.65 -17.40 -6.24
C LEU A 189 -1.41 -18.38 -5.08
N SER A 190 -0.18 -18.43 -4.55
CA SER A 190 0.15 -19.24 -3.38
C SER A 190 -0.65 -18.81 -2.14
N TYR A 191 -0.85 -17.49 -1.98
CA TYR A 191 -1.72 -16.93 -0.96
C TYR A 191 -3.16 -17.44 -1.04
N ARG A 192 -3.76 -17.34 -2.22
CA ARG A 192 -5.12 -17.83 -2.47
C ARG A 192 -5.25 -19.32 -2.19
N ASN A 193 -4.29 -20.13 -2.64
CA ASN A 193 -4.34 -21.59 -2.46
C ASN A 193 -4.27 -21.97 -0.98
N LEU A 194 -3.46 -21.27 -0.19
CA LEU A 194 -3.34 -21.51 1.25
C LEU A 194 -4.55 -20.98 2.05
N ILE A 195 -5.23 -19.91 1.60
CA ILE A 195 -6.54 -19.53 2.15
C ILE A 195 -7.57 -20.63 1.88
N GLN A 196 -7.63 -21.15 0.65
CA GLN A 196 -8.56 -22.24 0.31
C GLN A 196 -8.27 -23.51 1.11
N PHE A 197 -6.99 -23.82 1.34
CA PHE A 197 -6.59 -24.90 2.23
C PHE A 197 -7.10 -24.69 3.67
N ALA A 198 -6.89 -23.49 4.24
CA ALA A 198 -7.34 -23.18 5.59
C ALA A 198 -8.86 -23.35 5.75
N ARG A 199 -9.64 -22.94 4.74
CA ARG A 199 -11.09 -23.15 4.73
C ARG A 199 -11.50 -24.61 4.70
N ARG A 200 -10.87 -25.42 3.84
CA ARG A 200 -11.21 -26.84 3.69
C ARG A 200 -10.96 -27.65 4.96
N ASN A 201 -10.15 -27.13 5.87
CA ASN A 201 -9.77 -27.78 7.11
C ASN A 201 -10.30 -27.02 8.34
N ASP A 202 -11.29 -26.14 8.18
CA ASP A 202 -11.95 -25.39 9.26
C ASP A 202 -10.99 -24.65 10.21
N ILE A 203 -9.91 -24.10 9.65
CA ILE A 203 -8.86 -23.39 10.39
C ILE A 203 -9.32 -21.94 10.59
N THR A 204 -10.10 -21.69 11.63
CA THR A 204 -10.74 -20.38 11.85
C THR A 204 -10.02 -19.46 12.84
N SER A 205 -9.04 -19.91 13.62
CA SER A 205 -8.64 -19.12 14.81
C SER A 205 -7.33 -19.57 15.46
N ALA A 206 -6.18 -19.19 14.89
CA ALA A 206 -4.89 -19.40 15.58
C ALA A 206 -3.91 -18.22 15.50
N ILE A 207 -4.25 -17.12 14.82
CA ILE A 207 -3.35 -15.98 14.69
C ILE A 207 -3.94 -14.77 15.38
N SER A 208 -3.11 -14.11 16.20
CA SER A 208 -3.42 -12.82 16.82
C SER A 208 -4.03 -11.86 15.79
N PRO A 209 -5.27 -11.37 16.00
CA PRO A 209 -5.93 -10.42 15.10
C PRO A 209 -5.07 -9.18 14.81
N GLN A 210 -4.27 -8.74 15.77
CA GLN A 210 -3.37 -7.59 15.63
C GLN A 210 -2.24 -7.85 14.62
N ASP A 211 -1.63 -9.04 14.65
CA ASP A 211 -0.51 -9.37 13.76
C ASP A 211 -0.99 -9.53 12.32
N ILE A 212 -2.19 -10.08 12.12
CA ILE A 212 -2.86 -10.09 10.82
C ILE A 212 -3.10 -8.67 10.34
N SER A 213 -3.69 -7.79 11.15
CA SER A 213 -4.00 -6.42 10.72
C SER A 213 -2.74 -5.63 10.34
N ILE A 214 -1.65 -5.73 11.10
CA ILE A 214 -0.39 -5.02 10.79
C ILE A 214 0.24 -5.58 9.51
N LEU A 215 0.30 -6.91 9.37
CA LEU A 215 0.84 -7.55 8.17
C LEU A 215 0.00 -7.23 6.94
N ALA A 216 -1.33 -7.32 7.06
CA ALA A 216 -2.28 -6.95 6.01
C ALA A 216 -2.08 -5.51 5.55
N ARG A 217 -1.98 -4.54 6.46
CA ARG A 217 -1.71 -3.13 6.11
C ARG A 217 -0.40 -2.94 5.37
N LYS A 218 0.66 -3.66 5.75
CA LYS A 218 1.93 -3.64 5.02
C LYS A 218 1.79 -4.18 3.61
N LEU A 219 1.05 -5.28 3.44
CA LEU A 219 0.81 -5.89 2.13
C LEU A 219 -0.06 -4.99 1.27
N TYR A 220 -1.10 -4.39 1.83
CA TYR A 220 -1.93 -3.38 1.17
C TYR A 220 -1.08 -2.20 0.69
N ALA A 221 -0.28 -1.62 1.60
CA ALA A 221 0.59 -0.50 1.26
C ALA A 221 1.61 -0.86 0.16
N ALA A 222 2.16 -2.07 0.18
CA ALA A 222 3.17 -2.52 -0.78
C ALA A 222 2.60 -2.96 -2.14
N PHE A 223 1.46 -3.65 -2.15
CA PHE A 223 0.99 -4.42 -3.32
C PHE A 223 -0.36 -3.98 -3.87
N GLU A 224 -1.22 -3.34 -3.08
CA GLU A 224 -2.54 -2.92 -3.56
C GLU A 224 -2.38 -1.81 -4.62
N VAL A 225 -3.02 -1.98 -5.78
CA VAL A 225 -3.02 -1.01 -6.86
C VAL A 225 -4.32 -0.22 -6.82
N LEU A 226 -4.20 1.08 -6.62
CA LEU A 226 -5.36 1.98 -6.49
C LEU A 226 -5.25 3.17 -7.44
N PRO A 227 -6.39 3.74 -7.86
CA PRO A 227 -6.40 5.02 -8.57
C PRO A 227 -5.59 6.07 -7.82
N GLY A 228 -4.74 6.81 -8.53
CA GLY A 228 -3.83 7.79 -7.93
C GLY A 228 -2.68 7.21 -7.08
N LYS A 229 -2.62 5.92 -6.74
CA LYS A 229 -1.43 5.37 -6.07
C LYS A 229 -0.28 5.20 -7.06
N VAL A 230 0.92 5.56 -6.64
CA VAL A 230 2.15 5.30 -7.38
C VAL A 230 2.62 3.89 -7.03
N THR A 231 2.54 2.96 -7.99
CA THR A 231 3.05 1.60 -7.82
C THR A 231 4.58 1.63 -7.81
N LEU A 232 5.17 1.15 -6.71
CA LEU A 232 6.62 1.09 -6.52
C LEU A 232 7.14 -0.31 -6.92
N LEU A 233 8.09 -0.33 -7.85
CA LEU A 233 8.81 -1.52 -8.27
C LEU A 233 9.80 -1.93 -7.19
N ASN A 234 9.92 -3.23 -6.96
CA ASN A 234 10.79 -3.74 -5.91
C ASN A 234 12.28 -3.50 -6.26
N PRO A 235 13.03 -2.67 -5.50
CA PRO A 235 14.43 -2.35 -5.79
C PRO A 235 15.36 -3.56 -5.61
N GLN A 236 14.88 -4.65 -5.02
CA GLN A 236 15.64 -5.89 -4.87
C GLN A 236 15.66 -6.72 -6.16
N ILE A 237 14.89 -6.35 -7.19
CA ILE A 237 14.92 -7.03 -8.49
C ILE A 237 16.14 -6.58 -9.29
N SER A 238 16.34 -5.27 -9.44
CA SER A 238 17.49 -4.67 -10.12
C SER A 238 18.02 -3.48 -9.32
N PRO A 239 19.35 -3.30 -9.20
CA PRO A 239 19.92 -2.20 -8.43
C PRO A 239 19.78 -0.83 -9.10
N ASP A 240 19.58 -0.78 -10.42
CA ASP A 240 19.55 0.46 -11.19
C ASP A 240 18.47 0.47 -12.29
N LEU A 241 17.43 1.28 -12.08
CA LEU A 241 16.34 1.52 -13.02
C LEU A 241 16.51 2.80 -13.84
N HIS A 242 17.64 3.50 -13.72
CA HIS A 242 17.89 4.73 -14.46
C HIS A 242 17.72 4.51 -15.97
N GLU A 243 16.96 5.38 -16.62
CA GLU A 243 16.85 5.46 -18.07
C GLU A 243 17.50 6.76 -18.58
N PRO A 244 18.32 6.69 -19.64
CA PRO A 244 19.03 7.86 -20.17
C PRO A 244 18.09 8.86 -20.85
N ASP A 245 16.99 8.38 -21.42
CA ASP A 245 15.97 9.19 -22.08
C ASP A 245 14.59 8.76 -21.59
N LEU A 246 13.71 9.72 -21.32
CA LEU A 246 12.29 9.48 -21.05
C LEU A 246 11.45 10.46 -21.86
N SER A 247 10.51 9.92 -22.65
CA SER A 247 9.59 10.70 -23.48
C SER A 247 8.16 10.62 -22.93
N PHE A 248 7.58 11.78 -22.66
CA PHE A 248 6.19 11.94 -22.24
C PHE A 248 5.35 12.45 -23.42
N ILE A 249 4.41 11.64 -23.90
CA ILE A 249 3.65 11.93 -25.12
C ILE A 249 2.17 12.08 -24.76
N GLU A 250 1.61 13.25 -25.07
CA GLU A 250 0.18 13.53 -24.90
C GLU A 250 -0.63 13.01 -26.10
N VAL A 251 -1.68 12.26 -25.81
CA VAL A 251 -2.63 11.71 -26.79
C VAL A 251 -4.01 12.31 -26.54
N ARG A 252 -4.59 12.90 -27.59
CA ARG A 252 -5.93 13.52 -27.55
C ARG A 252 -7.06 12.50 -27.58
N GLN A 253 -8.24 12.94 -27.15
CA GLN A 253 -9.49 12.21 -27.36
C GLN A 253 -9.77 11.99 -28.86
N GLY A 254 -10.35 10.85 -29.20
CA GLY A 254 -10.72 10.49 -30.57
C GLY A 254 -9.58 9.91 -31.43
N GLN A 255 -8.42 9.63 -30.84
CA GLN A 255 -7.33 8.89 -31.48
C GLN A 255 -7.49 7.37 -31.25
N ALA A 256 -6.69 6.56 -31.95
CA ALA A 256 -6.71 5.10 -31.79
C ALA A 256 -6.32 4.63 -30.38
N ASN A 257 -5.47 5.40 -29.70
CA ASN A 257 -5.03 5.15 -28.32
C ASN A 257 -5.92 5.91 -27.32
N LYS A 258 -6.03 5.39 -26.09
CA LYS A 258 -6.76 6.07 -25.01
C LYS A 258 -6.19 7.47 -24.77
N PRO A 259 -7.02 8.48 -24.48
CA PRO A 259 -6.54 9.82 -24.18
C PRO A 259 -5.67 9.86 -22.92
N GLY A 260 -4.82 10.87 -22.82
CA GLY A 260 -3.92 11.10 -21.69
C GLY A 260 -2.45 11.01 -22.09
N TRP A 261 -1.60 10.79 -21.10
CA TRP A 261 -0.16 10.79 -21.22
C TRP A 261 0.42 9.38 -21.27
N TYR A 262 1.44 9.21 -22.12
CA TYR A 262 2.18 7.96 -22.28
C TYR A 262 3.67 8.18 -22.04
N LEU A 263 4.27 7.27 -21.28
CA LEU A 263 5.70 7.28 -20.97
C LEU A 263 6.44 6.27 -21.83
N TYR A 264 7.55 6.68 -22.45
CA TYR A 264 8.46 5.82 -23.21
C TYR A 264 9.91 6.04 -22.74
N LYS A 265 10.75 4.99 -22.78
CA LYS A 265 12.20 5.10 -22.49
C LYS A 265 13.07 5.53 -23.68
N GLN A 266 12.45 5.77 -24.82
CA GLN A 266 13.17 6.11 -26.05
C GLN A 266 13.16 7.62 -26.25
N PRO A 267 14.20 8.21 -26.86
CA PRO A 267 14.16 9.59 -27.32
C PRO A 267 13.11 9.75 -28.42
N LEU A 268 12.71 10.99 -28.73
CA LEU A 268 11.73 11.33 -29.77
C LEU A 268 12.24 11.10 -31.21
N ILE A 269 12.54 9.85 -31.52
CA ILE A 269 13.02 9.37 -32.81
C ILE A 269 11.99 8.36 -33.32
N ALA A 270 11.28 8.69 -34.40
CA ALA A 270 10.10 7.95 -34.87
C ALA A 270 10.33 6.43 -34.98
N HIS A 271 11.41 5.99 -35.65
CA HIS A 271 11.71 4.55 -35.81
C HIS A 271 12.06 3.83 -34.50
N ARG A 272 12.42 4.55 -33.43
CA ARG A 272 12.69 3.96 -32.11
C ARG A 272 11.45 3.87 -31.23
N ILE A 273 10.44 4.71 -31.47
CA ILE A 273 9.19 4.72 -30.68
C ILE A 273 8.12 3.86 -31.33
N LEU A 274 8.01 3.89 -32.66
CA LEU A 274 6.99 3.15 -33.39
C LEU A 274 7.07 1.65 -33.09
N GLY A 275 5.94 1.07 -32.70
CA GLY A 275 5.82 -0.35 -32.34
C GLY A 275 6.33 -0.71 -30.94
N GLN A 276 6.92 0.23 -30.18
CA GLN A 276 7.32 -0.03 -28.80
C GLN A 276 6.12 0.10 -27.85
N PRO A 277 6.00 -0.78 -26.84
CA PRO A 277 5.03 -0.60 -25.78
C PRO A 277 5.39 0.62 -24.93
N SER A 278 4.37 1.33 -24.44
CA SER A 278 4.57 2.37 -23.43
C SER A 278 4.96 1.74 -22.10
N LEU A 279 5.86 2.40 -21.36
CA LEU A 279 6.18 2.01 -19.99
C LEU A 279 4.96 2.11 -19.08
N GLU A 280 4.24 3.23 -19.14
CA GLU A 280 3.07 3.52 -18.31
C GLU A 280 2.14 4.50 -19.04
N HIS A 281 0.84 4.42 -18.77
CA HIS A 281 -0.19 5.34 -19.27
C HIS A 281 -0.98 5.91 -18.09
N HIS A 282 -1.28 7.21 -18.14
CA HIS A 282 -2.19 7.83 -17.17
C HIS A 282 -2.91 9.03 -17.78
N GLU A 283 -4.07 9.39 -17.20
CA GLU A 283 -4.89 10.50 -17.68
C GLU A 283 -4.21 11.87 -17.51
N TYR A 284 -3.41 12.01 -16.46
CA TYR A 284 -2.71 13.24 -16.08
C TYR A 284 -1.21 12.97 -15.86
N LEU A 285 -0.40 13.97 -16.15
CA LEU A 285 1.05 13.91 -16.26
C LEU A 285 1.75 13.79 -14.91
N SER A 286 1.24 14.49 -13.89
CA SER A 286 1.90 14.56 -12.57
C SER A 286 2.13 13.18 -11.97
N LYS A 287 1.22 12.22 -12.20
CA LYS A 287 1.39 10.82 -11.79
C LYS A 287 2.51 10.11 -12.54
N LEU A 288 2.66 10.31 -13.84
CA LEU A 288 3.74 9.67 -14.61
C LEU A 288 5.11 10.21 -14.21
N VAL A 289 5.20 11.52 -13.96
CA VAL A 289 6.43 12.15 -13.44
C VAL A 289 6.75 11.59 -12.04
N ALA A 290 5.76 11.56 -11.14
CA ALA A 290 5.92 10.99 -9.80
C ALA A 290 6.32 9.50 -9.87
N TRP A 291 5.66 8.69 -10.70
CA TRP A 291 5.98 7.28 -10.87
C TRP A 291 7.40 7.07 -11.38
N SER A 292 7.83 7.85 -12.36
CA SER A 292 9.20 7.79 -12.90
C SER A 292 10.25 8.23 -11.87
N PHE A 293 9.94 9.25 -11.05
CA PHE A 293 10.81 9.73 -9.99
C PHE A 293 10.94 8.72 -8.84
N PHE A 294 9.82 8.27 -8.26
CA PHE A 294 9.84 7.38 -7.09
C PHE A 294 10.38 5.98 -7.40
N ASN A 295 10.29 5.52 -8.65
CA ASN A 295 10.93 4.28 -9.11
C ASN A 295 12.40 4.46 -9.53
N GLY A 296 12.94 5.67 -9.47
CA GLY A 296 14.36 5.94 -9.75
C GLY A 296 14.74 5.89 -11.23
N LEU A 297 13.78 6.03 -12.15
CA LEU A 297 14.06 6.13 -13.59
C LEU A 297 14.70 7.48 -13.92
N ILE A 298 14.23 8.54 -13.26
CA ILE A 298 14.72 9.91 -13.44
C ILE A 298 15.90 10.17 -12.50
N THR A 299 17.06 10.43 -13.08
CA THR A 299 18.25 10.93 -12.37
C THR A 299 18.71 12.24 -13.01
N GLU A 300 19.81 12.82 -12.50
CA GLU A 300 20.38 14.06 -13.05
C GLU A 300 20.91 13.88 -14.48
N SER A 301 21.23 12.65 -14.89
CA SER A 301 21.68 12.33 -16.25
C SER A 301 20.54 11.97 -17.20
N THR A 302 19.29 11.85 -16.73
CA THR A 302 18.14 11.53 -17.56
C THR A 302 17.72 12.74 -18.39
N ARG A 303 17.64 12.57 -19.71
CA ARG A 303 17.06 13.55 -20.62
C ARG A 303 15.55 13.35 -20.71
N LEU A 304 14.81 14.37 -20.33
CA LEU A 304 13.37 14.41 -20.49
C LEU A 304 13.02 14.94 -21.89
N HIS A 305 12.03 14.32 -22.51
CA HIS A 305 11.43 14.77 -23.76
C HIS A 305 9.92 14.82 -23.59
N SER A 306 9.26 15.75 -24.29
CA SER A 306 7.81 15.88 -24.22
C SER A 306 7.21 16.18 -25.58
N VAL A 307 6.12 15.50 -25.94
CA VAL A 307 5.26 15.87 -27.07
C VAL A 307 3.94 16.35 -26.49
N VAL A 308 3.82 17.66 -26.42
CA VAL A 308 2.67 18.37 -25.85
C VAL A 308 1.73 18.76 -26.99
N ARG A 309 0.43 18.63 -26.77
CA ARG A 309 -0.62 18.95 -27.73
C ARG A 309 -1.55 20.03 -27.20
N ASP A 310 -2.13 19.83 -26.02
CA ASP A 310 -3.15 20.72 -25.45
C ASP A 310 -2.70 21.33 -24.11
N ALA A 311 -1.81 20.66 -23.37
CA ALA A 311 -1.32 21.18 -22.10
C ALA A 311 -0.42 22.43 -22.24
N HIS A 312 -0.46 23.29 -21.24
CA HIS A 312 0.36 24.49 -21.08
C HIS A 312 1.72 24.17 -20.42
N ILE A 313 2.41 23.14 -20.93
CA ILE A 313 3.67 22.66 -20.36
C ILE A 313 4.85 22.81 -21.34
N ASP A 314 5.99 23.21 -20.81
CA ASP A 314 7.28 23.24 -21.51
C ASP A 314 8.30 22.35 -20.78
N ILE A 315 9.44 22.13 -21.41
CA ILE A 315 10.48 21.26 -20.86
C ILE A 315 11.09 21.78 -19.55
N ASP A 316 11.11 23.10 -19.35
CA ASP A 316 11.65 23.71 -18.14
C ASP A 316 10.75 23.42 -16.94
N LYS A 317 9.42 23.47 -17.12
CA LYS A 317 8.44 23.05 -16.11
C LYS A 317 8.60 21.59 -15.72
N PHE A 318 8.93 20.70 -16.67
CA PHE A 318 9.23 19.29 -16.38
C PHE A 318 10.42 19.14 -15.43
N TYR A 319 11.58 19.72 -15.79
CA TYR A 319 12.77 19.66 -14.94
C TYR A 319 12.53 20.32 -13.60
N GLN A 320 11.75 21.41 -13.58
CA GLN A 320 11.36 22.06 -12.35
C GLN A 320 10.52 21.16 -11.44
N MET A 321 9.49 20.48 -11.97
CA MET A 321 8.70 19.54 -11.18
C MET A 321 9.55 18.40 -10.62
N VAL A 322 10.50 17.86 -11.40
CA VAL A 322 11.42 16.83 -10.92
C VAL A 322 12.31 17.36 -9.79
N SER A 323 12.80 18.59 -9.90
CA SER A 323 13.57 19.25 -8.85
C SER A 323 12.73 19.47 -7.59
N ASP A 324 11.51 19.96 -7.74
CA ASP A 324 10.58 20.21 -6.63
C ASP A 324 10.22 18.89 -5.91
N LEU A 325 9.94 17.81 -6.65
CA LEU A 325 9.75 16.46 -6.09
C LEU A 325 11.00 15.98 -5.32
N ARG A 326 12.20 16.24 -5.83
CA ARG A 326 13.46 15.86 -5.18
C ARG A 326 13.69 16.62 -3.88
N ASN A 327 13.29 17.89 -3.83
CA ASN A 327 13.44 18.74 -2.65
C ASN A 327 12.43 18.37 -1.55
N THR A 328 11.19 18.04 -1.93
CA THR A 328 10.14 17.66 -0.96
C THR A 328 10.24 16.20 -0.51
N PHE A 329 10.56 15.26 -1.41
CA PHE A 329 10.50 13.83 -1.10
C PHE A 329 11.86 13.15 -1.16
N SER A 330 12.23 12.47 -0.06
CA SER A 330 13.36 11.55 -0.07
C SER A 330 12.98 10.22 -0.75
N LEU A 331 13.78 9.76 -1.72
CA LEU A 331 13.60 8.45 -2.37
C LEU A 331 13.84 7.27 -1.41
N ARG A 332 14.73 7.44 -0.44
CA ARG A 332 15.12 6.40 0.54
C ARG A 332 14.69 6.79 1.95
N LYS A 333 13.39 6.79 2.23
CA LYS A 333 12.89 6.98 3.62
C LYS A 333 12.95 5.64 4.37
N ARG A 334 13.20 5.69 5.68
CA ARG A 334 13.15 4.51 6.56
C ARG A 334 11.75 3.90 6.50
N ARG A 335 11.64 2.58 6.60
CA ARG A 335 10.34 1.87 6.60
C ARG A 335 9.44 2.36 7.73
N PRO A 336 8.11 2.27 7.55
CA PRO A 336 7.17 2.64 8.61
C PRO A 336 7.39 1.77 9.85
N SER A 337 7.28 2.39 11.02
CA SER A 337 7.33 1.68 12.30
C SER A 337 6.07 0.79 12.46
N MET A 338 6.14 -0.24 13.30
CA MET A 338 4.94 -1.04 13.60
C MET A 338 3.85 -0.20 14.27
N GLN A 339 4.23 0.85 15.02
CA GLN A 339 3.30 1.82 15.61
C GLN A 339 2.59 2.64 14.51
N ALA A 340 3.31 3.17 13.53
CA ALA A 340 2.72 3.94 12.42
C ALA A 340 1.79 3.10 11.53
N LEU A 341 2.04 1.80 11.44
CA LEU A 341 1.14 0.86 10.75
C LEU A 341 -0.04 0.45 11.62
N ALA A 342 0.06 0.55 12.94
CA ALA A 342 -1.05 0.30 13.86
C ALA A 342 -1.99 1.51 13.97
N SER A 343 -1.52 2.72 13.67
CA SER A 343 -2.30 3.96 13.62
C SER A 343 -2.99 4.18 12.25
N PRO A 344 -3.95 5.13 12.19
CA PRO A 344 -4.54 5.65 10.96
C PRO A 344 -3.49 6.05 9.91
N CYS A 345 -3.94 6.00 8.66
CA CYS A 345 -3.13 6.45 7.53
C CYS A 345 -3.18 7.99 7.45
N GLU A 346 -2.12 8.66 7.92
CA GLU A 346 -2.03 10.12 7.98
C GLU A 346 -1.09 10.67 6.89
N ILE A 347 -1.35 11.87 6.39
CA ILE A 347 -0.48 12.55 5.40
C ILE A 347 0.79 13.05 6.10
N SER A 348 1.95 12.50 5.73
CA SER A 348 3.25 12.88 6.31
C SER A 348 3.96 13.99 5.54
N GLN A 349 3.89 13.97 4.21
CA GLN A 349 4.52 14.96 3.33
C GLN A 349 3.55 15.29 2.20
N LEU A 350 3.32 16.57 1.92
CA LEU A 350 2.39 17.05 0.89
C LEU A 350 3.09 18.04 -0.04
N ALA A 351 2.98 17.81 -1.35
CA ALA A 351 3.35 18.75 -2.39
C ALA A 351 2.12 19.07 -3.25
N MET A 352 1.83 20.35 -3.44
CA MET A 352 0.75 20.84 -4.29
C MET A 352 1.36 21.63 -5.46
N PHE A 353 1.04 21.23 -6.69
CA PHE A 353 1.53 21.84 -7.92
C PHE A 353 0.38 22.57 -8.60
N ILE A 354 0.49 23.90 -8.68
CA ILE A 354 -0.54 24.78 -9.24
C ILE A 354 -0.20 25.09 -10.70
N ASN A 355 -1.19 24.91 -11.56
CA ASN A 355 -1.14 25.22 -12.98
C ASN A 355 -0.02 24.50 -13.74
N PHE A 356 0.20 23.23 -13.40
CA PHE A 356 1.22 22.40 -14.04
C PHE A 356 0.84 22.05 -15.48
N GLU A 357 -0.36 21.50 -15.69
CA GLU A 357 -0.85 21.14 -17.03
C GLU A 357 -1.69 22.25 -17.67
N ASN A 358 -2.48 22.99 -16.88
CA ASN A 358 -3.35 24.06 -17.38
C ASN A 358 -3.06 25.38 -16.67
N ASP A 359 -2.53 26.36 -17.41
CA ASP A 359 -2.19 27.70 -16.92
C ASP A 359 -3.03 28.81 -17.59
N PRO A 360 -4.13 29.26 -16.95
CA PRO A 360 -4.95 30.37 -17.42
C PRO A 360 -4.19 31.70 -17.48
N THR A 361 -3.10 31.84 -16.73
CA THR A 361 -2.33 33.09 -16.70
C THR A 361 -1.56 33.36 -17.99
N SER A 362 -1.42 32.34 -18.84
CA SER A 362 -0.75 32.43 -20.14
C SER A 362 -1.49 33.33 -21.13
N GLU A 363 -2.81 33.43 -21.02
CA GLU A 363 -3.69 34.28 -21.83
C GLU A 363 -3.73 35.74 -21.36
N LEU A 364 -3.20 36.04 -20.17
CA LEU A 364 -3.18 37.40 -19.63
C LEU A 364 -2.27 38.30 -20.46
N SER A 365 -2.87 39.28 -21.14
CA SER A 365 -2.17 40.29 -21.95
C SER A 365 -1.86 41.57 -21.15
N GLY A 366 -0.89 42.36 -21.61
CA GLY A 366 -0.21 43.43 -20.86
C GLY A 366 -1.06 44.55 -20.26
N ARG A 367 -2.35 44.68 -20.59
CA ARG A 367 -3.27 45.61 -19.90
C ARG A 367 -3.84 45.02 -18.60
N ALA A 368 -4.07 43.71 -18.52
CA ALA A 368 -4.56 43.03 -17.32
C ALA A 368 -3.48 42.86 -16.23
N LEU A 369 -2.20 42.92 -16.61
CA LEU A 369 -1.04 42.85 -15.70
C LEU A 369 -0.74 44.17 -14.97
N LYS A 370 -1.41 45.28 -15.33
CA LYS A 370 -1.28 46.58 -14.65
C LYS A 370 -2.18 46.72 -13.42
N VAL A 371 -2.97 45.69 -13.09
CA VAL A 371 -3.78 45.63 -11.87
C VAL A 371 -2.87 45.61 -10.65
N ASP A 372 -3.25 46.35 -9.61
CA ASP A 372 -2.48 46.49 -8.38
C ASP A 372 -2.26 45.12 -7.71
N LEU A 373 -1.04 44.59 -7.85
CA LEU A 373 -0.65 43.22 -7.48
C LEU A 373 -0.86 42.89 -6.00
N LYS A 374 -0.98 43.90 -5.14
CA LYS A 374 -1.16 43.73 -3.68
C LYS A 374 -2.58 43.30 -3.30
N ASN A 375 -3.59 43.57 -4.12
CA ASN A 375 -4.99 43.26 -3.84
C ASN A 375 -5.64 42.33 -4.88
N ALA A 376 -4.82 41.69 -5.73
CA ALA A 376 -5.32 40.79 -6.76
C ALA A 376 -5.81 39.47 -6.14
N ASP A 377 -7.11 39.22 -6.23
CA ASP A 377 -7.71 37.93 -5.85
C ASP A 377 -7.49 36.93 -6.99
N ILE A 378 -6.58 35.97 -6.78
CA ILE A 378 -6.22 34.96 -7.80
C ILE A 378 -7.37 34.00 -8.13
N PHE A 379 -8.35 33.88 -7.23
CA PHE A 379 -9.51 33.01 -7.40
C PHE A 379 -10.65 33.71 -8.14
N SER A 380 -10.64 35.04 -8.18
CA SER A 380 -11.65 35.91 -8.80
C SER A 380 -10.98 37.13 -9.45
N PHE A 381 -10.21 36.89 -10.50
CA PHE A 381 -9.36 37.90 -11.13
C PHE A 381 -10.10 38.70 -12.22
N GLY A 382 -9.91 40.01 -12.20
CA GLY A 382 -10.47 40.95 -13.20
C GLY A 382 -11.97 41.20 -13.07
N GLU A 383 -12.51 42.01 -13.99
CA GLU A 383 -13.94 42.35 -14.02
C GLU A 383 -14.83 41.16 -14.38
N GLU A 384 -14.31 40.21 -15.16
CA GLU A 384 -15.01 38.96 -15.51
C GLU A 384 -15.05 37.96 -14.36
N GLY A 385 -14.23 38.15 -13.32
CA GLY A 385 -14.11 37.25 -12.18
C GLY A 385 -13.70 35.84 -12.61
N LYS A 386 -12.57 35.70 -13.32
CA LYS A 386 -12.06 34.37 -13.73
C LYS A 386 -11.08 33.83 -12.69
N SER A 387 -11.12 32.52 -12.41
CA SER A 387 -10.08 31.87 -11.60
C SER A 387 -8.78 31.79 -12.41
N LEU A 388 -7.67 32.21 -11.81
CA LEU A 388 -6.35 32.02 -12.39
C LEU A 388 -5.76 30.65 -12.09
N VAL A 389 -6.41 29.84 -11.25
CA VAL A 389 -6.05 28.44 -10.99
C VAL A 389 -6.82 27.56 -11.97
N GLY A 390 -6.12 27.01 -12.96
CA GLY A 390 -6.69 26.13 -13.99
C GLY A 390 -6.45 24.64 -13.75
N SER A 391 -5.40 24.28 -13.00
CA SER A 391 -5.16 22.90 -12.57
C SER A 391 -4.46 22.85 -11.21
N VAL A 392 -4.77 21.81 -10.44
CA VAL A 392 -4.13 21.52 -9.15
C VAL A 392 -3.76 20.03 -9.13
N ASP A 393 -2.47 19.76 -9.07
CA ASP A 393 -1.94 18.42 -8.87
C ASP A 393 -1.45 18.27 -7.44
N LEU A 394 -1.71 17.12 -6.83
CA LEU A 394 -1.22 16.79 -5.50
C LEU A 394 -0.34 15.56 -5.60
N VAL A 395 0.79 15.60 -4.92
CA VAL A 395 1.59 14.41 -4.61
C VAL A 395 1.80 14.39 -3.11
N TYR A 396 1.47 13.30 -2.45
CA TYR A 396 1.69 13.17 -1.01
C TYR A 396 2.17 11.78 -0.64
N ARG A 397 2.87 11.72 0.49
CA ARG A 397 3.32 10.48 1.13
C ARG A 397 2.64 10.35 2.49
N ASN A 398 2.03 9.19 2.75
CA ASN A 398 1.39 8.92 4.04
C ASN A 398 2.33 8.24 5.06
N SER A 399 1.83 8.04 6.28
CA SER A 399 2.51 7.34 7.39
C SER A 399 2.87 5.89 7.07
N TRP A 400 2.19 5.27 6.09
CA TRP A 400 2.49 3.93 5.59
C TRP A 400 3.49 3.92 4.42
N HIS A 401 4.03 5.09 4.07
CA HIS A 401 4.93 5.35 2.93
C HIS A 401 4.33 5.07 1.54
N GLU A 402 3.01 4.98 1.43
CA GLU A 402 2.39 5.04 0.11
C GLU A 402 2.57 6.44 -0.47
N VAL A 403 2.81 6.49 -1.78
CA VAL A 403 2.80 7.73 -2.54
C VAL A 403 1.50 7.79 -3.33
N ARG A 404 0.78 8.90 -3.19
CA ARG A 404 -0.50 9.15 -3.84
C ARG A 404 -0.40 10.42 -4.68
N THR A 405 -1.04 10.39 -5.83
CA THR A 405 -1.20 11.51 -6.75
C THR A 405 -2.67 11.76 -7.00
N LEU A 406 -3.07 13.03 -7.10
CA LEU A 406 -4.42 13.46 -7.46
C LEU A 406 -4.31 14.63 -8.42
N HIS A 407 -5.30 14.76 -9.31
CA HIS A 407 -5.36 15.82 -10.30
C HIS A 407 -6.76 16.42 -10.31
N PHE A 408 -6.84 17.75 -10.31
CA PHE A 408 -8.08 18.51 -10.35
C PHE A 408 -7.96 19.58 -11.43
N GLN A 409 -9.02 19.73 -12.22
CA GLN A 409 -9.12 20.71 -13.30
C GLN A 409 -10.49 21.39 -13.29
N GLY A 410 -10.54 22.64 -13.75
CA GLY A 410 -11.77 23.42 -13.87
C GLY A 410 -11.91 24.49 -12.78
N ASP A 411 -13.04 25.20 -12.80
CA ASP A 411 -13.26 26.40 -11.98
C ASP A 411 -13.26 26.12 -10.47
N THR A 412 -13.60 24.88 -10.06
CA THR A 412 -13.64 24.44 -8.66
C THR A 412 -12.40 23.65 -8.23
N ALA A 413 -11.38 23.51 -9.09
CA ALA A 413 -10.23 22.64 -8.86
C ALA A 413 -9.56 22.84 -7.49
N MET A 414 -9.41 24.10 -7.05
CA MET A 414 -8.84 24.40 -5.74
C MET A 414 -9.71 23.93 -4.57
N LEU A 415 -11.04 24.07 -4.67
CA LEU A 415 -11.96 23.59 -3.63
C LEU A 415 -11.95 22.08 -3.54
N ASP A 416 -12.00 21.41 -4.69
CA ASP A 416 -12.02 19.95 -4.76
C ASP A 416 -10.71 19.37 -4.22
N ALA A 417 -9.57 20.01 -4.53
CA ALA A 417 -8.27 19.68 -3.97
C ALA A 417 -8.23 19.85 -2.44
N LEU A 418 -8.68 21.00 -1.92
CA LEU A 418 -8.72 21.26 -0.48
C LEU A 418 -9.64 20.27 0.24
N LYS A 419 -10.87 20.07 -0.26
CA LYS A 419 -11.83 19.12 0.29
C LYS A 419 -11.21 17.72 0.39
N THR A 420 -10.56 17.27 -0.68
CA THR A 420 -9.97 15.92 -0.74
C THR A 420 -8.79 15.76 0.21
N VAL A 421 -7.89 16.75 0.31
CA VAL A 421 -6.74 16.69 1.23
C VAL A 421 -7.18 16.76 2.69
N LEU A 422 -8.06 17.72 3.01
CA LEU A 422 -8.51 17.96 4.38
C LEU A 422 -9.47 16.86 4.87
N GLY A 423 -10.16 16.18 3.95
CA GLY A 423 -10.93 14.97 4.24
C GLY A 423 -10.05 13.80 4.69
N LYS A 424 -8.77 13.77 4.27
CA LYS A 424 -7.79 12.74 4.63
C LYS A 424 -6.98 13.05 5.87
N MET A 425 -7.25 14.16 6.54
CA MET A 425 -6.68 14.52 7.83
C MET A 425 -7.77 14.35 8.88
N HIS A 426 -7.51 13.65 9.98
CA HIS A 426 -8.46 13.53 11.09
C HIS A 426 -8.27 14.65 12.12
N GLN A 427 -9.24 14.80 13.03
CA GLN A 427 -9.04 15.69 14.20
C GLN A 427 -7.96 15.06 15.09
N ASP A 428 -7.10 15.88 15.68
CA ASP A 428 -5.98 15.44 16.51
C ASP A 428 -4.86 14.66 15.78
N ALA A 429 -4.89 14.61 14.43
CA ALA A 429 -3.77 14.11 13.64
C ALA A 429 -2.52 14.97 13.82
N LEU A 430 -1.35 14.36 13.65
CA LEU A 430 -0.13 15.14 13.59
C LEU A 430 -0.15 16.01 12.32
N PRO A 431 0.26 17.30 12.41
CA PRO A 431 0.44 18.09 11.21
C PRO A 431 1.49 17.43 10.29
N PRO A 432 1.33 17.52 8.97
CA PRO A 432 2.32 16.98 8.05
C PRO A 432 3.72 17.55 8.35
N GLU A 433 4.75 16.70 8.27
CA GLU A 433 6.15 17.07 8.47
C GLU A 433 6.59 18.16 7.48
N SER A 434 6.07 18.11 6.26
CA SER A 434 6.33 19.08 5.21
C SER A 434 5.09 19.32 4.34
N VAL A 435 4.80 20.60 4.08
CA VAL A 435 3.76 21.05 3.15
C VAL A 435 4.40 22.05 2.20
N ASP A 436 4.55 21.67 0.94
CA ASP A 436 5.14 22.50 -0.11
C ASP A 436 4.10 22.85 -1.18
N VAL A 437 4.10 24.12 -1.60
CA VAL A 437 3.26 24.60 -2.69
C VAL A 437 4.16 25.16 -3.79
N PHE A 438 4.01 24.61 -4.99
CA PHE A 438 4.71 25.02 -6.20
C PHE A 438 3.72 25.59 -7.20
N CYS A 439 4.16 26.56 -7.99
CA CYS A 439 3.34 27.20 -9.01
C CYS A 439 4.10 27.23 -10.33
N TYR A 440 3.45 26.83 -11.42
CA TYR A 440 4.01 26.73 -12.77
C TYR A 440 3.41 27.74 -13.75
N SER A 441 2.65 28.70 -13.24
CA SER A 441 2.12 29.77 -14.07
C SER A 441 3.19 30.67 -14.65
N LYS A 442 2.97 31.08 -15.90
CA LYS A 442 3.79 32.04 -16.64
C LYS A 442 3.80 33.41 -15.97
N ASN A 443 2.63 33.86 -15.50
CA ASN A 443 2.47 35.15 -14.83
C ASN A 443 2.03 34.97 -13.37
N LEU A 444 2.28 35.98 -12.52
CA LEU A 444 1.83 36.02 -11.10
C LEU A 444 2.31 34.86 -10.21
N ARG A 445 3.31 34.10 -10.67
CA ARG A 445 3.81 32.89 -10.03
C ARG A 445 4.04 33.00 -8.52
N GLY A 446 4.76 34.03 -8.08
CA GLY A 446 5.10 34.23 -6.66
C GLY A 446 3.88 34.57 -5.79
N VAL A 447 2.97 35.39 -6.32
CA VAL A 447 1.74 35.80 -5.62
C VAL A 447 0.83 34.58 -5.44
N MET A 448 0.58 33.83 -6.52
CA MET A 448 -0.30 32.66 -6.46
C MET A 448 0.24 31.59 -5.51
N ARG A 449 1.53 31.28 -5.59
CA ARG A 449 2.18 30.33 -4.68
C ARG A 449 1.95 30.71 -3.22
N ASN A 450 2.22 31.97 -2.86
CA ASN A 450 2.13 32.42 -1.47
C ASN A 450 0.67 32.44 -0.98
N MET A 451 -0.27 32.90 -1.80
CA MET A 451 -1.70 32.90 -1.44
C MET A 451 -2.26 31.49 -1.26
N VAL A 452 -1.94 30.57 -2.18
CA VAL A 452 -2.36 29.17 -2.07
C VAL A 452 -1.74 28.51 -0.84
N TYR A 453 -0.46 28.78 -0.56
CA TYR A 453 0.21 28.28 0.63
C TYR A 453 -0.45 28.78 1.92
N GLN A 454 -0.74 30.08 2.02
CA GLN A 454 -1.43 30.64 3.18
C GLN A 454 -2.82 30.03 3.36
N LEU A 455 -3.60 29.91 2.27
CA LEU A 455 -4.92 29.29 2.31
C LEU A 455 -4.84 27.82 2.79
N LEU A 456 -3.92 27.04 2.24
CA LEU A 456 -3.73 25.64 2.61
C LEU A 456 -3.31 25.51 4.08
N ALA A 457 -2.34 26.31 4.54
CA ALA A 457 -1.86 26.31 5.92
C ALA A 457 -2.97 26.67 6.90
N GLU A 458 -3.77 27.71 6.60
CA GLU A 458 -4.93 28.09 7.40
C GLU A 458 -5.99 26.97 7.45
N CYS A 459 -6.30 26.33 6.31
CA CYS A 459 -7.26 25.24 6.28
C CYS A 459 -6.78 24.01 7.07
N ILE A 460 -5.49 23.67 7.00
CA ILE A 460 -4.90 22.57 7.78
C ILE A 460 -4.98 22.91 9.27
N ASP A 461 -4.59 24.10 9.69
CA ASP A 461 -4.68 24.54 11.10
C ASP A 461 -6.12 24.50 11.63
N LEU A 462 -7.10 24.97 10.83
CA LEU A 462 -8.52 24.91 11.18
C LEU A 462 -9.03 23.48 11.32
N ARG A 463 -8.51 22.55 10.50
CA ARG A 463 -8.89 21.12 10.47
C ARG A 463 -8.31 20.33 11.64
N LEU A 464 -7.07 20.61 12.04
CA LEU A 464 -6.33 19.84 13.05
C LEU A 464 -6.65 20.28 14.49
N LYS A 465 -6.96 21.56 14.73
CA LYS A 465 -7.24 22.05 16.08
C LYS A 465 -8.49 21.37 16.67
N PRO A 466 -8.48 20.92 17.93
CA PRO A 466 -9.66 20.33 18.58
C PRO A 466 -10.82 21.34 18.64
N ILE A 467 -12.06 20.83 18.57
CA ILE A 467 -13.27 21.67 18.65
C ILE A 467 -13.45 22.13 20.11
N GLU A 468 -13.29 23.43 20.36
CA GLU A 468 -13.69 24.02 21.64
C GLU A 468 -15.22 23.99 21.76
N PRO A 469 -15.81 23.52 22.88
CA PRO A 469 -17.26 23.37 23.04
C PRO A 469 -18.04 24.70 22.93
N GLU A 470 -17.38 25.85 23.14
CA GLU A 470 -18.02 27.18 23.13
C GLU A 470 -17.95 27.92 21.77
N LYS A 471 -17.06 27.52 20.85
CA LYS A 471 -16.93 28.17 19.54
C LYS A 471 -17.53 27.30 18.44
N ARG A 472 -18.69 27.75 17.95
CA ARG A 472 -19.46 27.19 16.82
C ARG A 472 -18.57 26.77 15.64
N ARG A 473 -19.00 25.69 14.96
CA ARG A 473 -18.45 25.08 13.73
C ARG A 473 -17.56 26.04 12.92
N ARG A 474 -16.29 25.66 12.75
CA ARG A 474 -15.31 26.42 11.97
C ARG A 474 -15.66 26.31 10.49
N PHE A 475 -15.64 27.44 9.80
CA PHE A 475 -15.78 27.48 8.36
C PHE A 475 -14.82 28.49 7.76
N LYS A 476 -14.44 28.27 6.50
CA LYS A 476 -13.65 29.21 5.70
C LYS A 476 -14.45 29.54 4.45
N ALA A 477 -14.76 30.83 4.26
CA ALA A 477 -15.34 31.30 3.01
C ALA A 477 -14.24 31.54 1.98
N ILE A 478 -14.44 31.04 0.77
CA ILE A 478 -13.56 31.25 -0.39
C ILE A 478 -14.44 31.79 -1.51
N ARG A 479 -14.02 32.88 -2.13
CA ARG A 479 -14.61 33.37 -3.37
C ARG A 479 -13.90 32.71 -4.53
N LEU A 480 -14.64 32.09 -5.43
CA LEU A 480 -14.13 31.53 -6.68
C LEU A 480 -14.97 32.05 -7.82
N ALA A 481 -14.32 32.72 -8.76
CA ALA A 481 -14.96 33.48 -9.81
C ALA A 481 -16.02 34.43 -9.23
N ASN A 482 -17.28 34.32 -9.66
CA ASN A 482 -18.40 35.12 -9.17
C ASN A 482 -19.23 34.42 -8.09
N LYS A 483 -18.73 33.31 -7.53
CA LYS A 483 -19.44 32.48 -6.56
C LYS A 483 -18.70 32.46 -5.22
N MET A 484 -19.45 32.50 -4.13
CA MET A 484 -18.91 32.29 -2.78
C MET A 484 -19.12 30.84 -2.38
N PHE A 485 -18.10 30.21 -1.83
CA PHE A 485 -18.16 28.86 -1.29
C PHE A 485 -17.74 28.87 0.19
N GLY A 486 -18.41 28.05 1.00
CA GLY A 486 -18.04 27.78 2.37
C GLY A 486 -17.43 26.37 2.49
N LEU A 487 -16.20 26.29 2.98
CA LEU A 487 -15.60 25.06 3.51
C LEU A 487 -16.02 24.92 4.97
N PHE A 488 -16.78 23.90 5.31
CA PHE A 488 -17.18 23.60 6.67
C PHE A 488 -16.32 22.45 7.21
N PHE A 489 -15.63 22.72 8.31
CA PHE A 489 -14.77 21.74 8.98
C PHE A 489 -15.63 20.98 9.99
N GLU A 490 -16.10 19.82 9.57
CA GLU A 490 -16.91 18.91 10.38
C GLU A 490 -16.01 17.90 11.10
N ARG A 491 -16.57 17.10 12.01
CA ARG A 491 -15.80 16.07 12.74
C ARG A 491 -15.22 15.00 11.79
N ARG A 492 -16.03 14.52 10.85
CA ARG A 492 -15.70 13.41 9.94
C ARG A 492 -15.12 13.82 8.59
N GLY A 493 -14.92 15.11 8.34
CA GLY A 493 -14.38 15.58 7.07
C GLY A 493 -14.68 17.04 6.78
N VAL A 494 -14.50 17.42 5.52
CA VAL A 494 -14.76 18.78 5.04
C VAL A 494 -15.89 18.76 4.03
N SER A 495 -16.93 19.53 4.28
CA SER A 495 -18.04 19.74 3.34
C SER A 495 -17.90 21.08 2.63
N VAL A 496 -18.29 21.13 1.36
CA VAL A 496 -18.25 22.35 0.53
C VAL A 496 -19.68 22.70 0.17
N GLN A 497 -20.11 23.93 0.45
CA GLN A 497 -21.42 24.43 0.05
C GLN A 497 -21.29 25.77 -0.67
N MET A 498 -22.08 25.95 -1.72
CA MET A 498 -22.20 27.23 -2.42
C MET A 498 -23.09 28.18 -1.61
N LEU A 499 -22.63 29.41 -1.42
CA LEU A 499 -23.30 30.45 -0.65
C LEU A 499 -23.95 31.44 -1.62
N GLU A 500 -25.20 31.16 -2.01
CA GLU A 500 -25.90 31.92 -3.05
C GLU A 500 -26.47 33.27 -2.54
N ASN A 501 -26.82 33.38 -1.26
CA ASN A 501 -27.37 34.59 -0.64
C ASN A 501 -26.94 34.76 0.83
N SER A 502 -26.92 36.00 1.34
CA SER A 502 -26.68 36.29 2.76
C SER A 502 -27.70 35.61 3.69
N VAL A 503 -28.93 35.41 3.22
CA VAL A 503 -29.99 34.66 3.93
C VAL A 503 -29.71 33.16 3.96
N ASP A 504 -29.19 32.56 2.89
CA ASP A 504 -28.80 31.14 2.88
C ASP A 504 -27.50 30.88 3.65
N PHE A 505 -26.62 31.89 3.74
CA PHE A 505 -25.47 31.92 4.66
C PHE A 505 -25.92 31.91 6.13
N TYR A 506 -26.84 32.80 6.52
CA TYR A 506 -27.40 32.76 7.87
C TYR A 506 -28.25 31.51 8.10
N ARG A 507 -28.96 31.00 7.09
CA ARG A 507 -29.73 29.74 7.14
C ARG A 507 -28.80 28.55 7.34
N SER A 508 -27.79 28.30 6.51
CA SER A 508 -26.82 27.18 6.71
C SER A 508 -26.10 27.20 8.06
N ILE A 509 -25.81 28.40 8.60
CA ILE A 509 -25.27 28.59 9.96
C ILE A 509 -26.34 28.42 11.06
N SER A 510 -27.64 28.58 10.77
CA SER A 510 -28.76 28.53 11.74
C SER A 510 -29.68 27.30 11.66
N THR A 511 -29.92 26.67 10.50
CA THR A 511 -30.61 25.37 10.38
C THR A 511 -29.80 24.27 11.05
N ASN A 512 -28.47 24.38 11.05
CA ASN A 512 -27.58 23.53 11.84
C ASN A 512 -27.58 23.84 13.35
N LYS A 513 -28.26 24.90 13.81
CA LYS A 513 -28.52 25.14 15.25
C LYS A 513 -29.78 24.45 15.75
N LEU A 514 -30.65 23.97 14.86
CA LEU A 514 -31.93 23.34 15.23
C LEU A 514 -32.03 21.88 14.79
N LYS A 515 -31.20 21.41 13.85
CA LYS A 515 -31.06 20.00 13.50
C LYS A 515 -29.60 19.69 13.18
N GLY A 516 -29.02 18.68 13.84
CA GLY A 516 -27.90 17.94 13.27
C GLY A 516 -28.26 17.47 11.86
N SER A 517 -27.27 17.31 10.99
CA SER A 517 -27.41 17.10 9.55
C SER A 517 -28.58 16.19 9.12
N PRO A 518 -29.29 16.47 8.00
CA PRO A 518 -30.27 15.54 7.46
C PRO A 518 -29.54 14.42 6.73
N LEU A 519 -29.29 13.31 7.42
CA LEU A 519 -29.09 12.01 6.79
C LEU A 519 -30.25 11.11 7.23
N LEU A 520 -31.06 10.75 6.23
CA LEU A 520 -31.99 9.64 6.19
C LEU A 520 -32.95 9.52 7.38
N MET A 521 -34.15 10.06 7.17
CA MET A 521 -35.36 9.61 7.83
C MET A 521 -35.58 8.13 7.50
N LEU A 522 -35.16 7.22 8.36
CA LEU A 522 -35.72 5.88 8.51
C LEU A 522 -35.56 5.46 9.98
N ASP A 523 -36.72 5.24 10.60
CA ASP A 523 -37.00 4.61 11.89
C ASP A 523 -36.30 5.14 13.15
N LYS A 524 -37.10 5.94 13.88
CA LYS A 524 -36.96 6.20 15.31
C LYS A 524 -37.11 4.89 16.07
N GLU A 525 -36.01 4.38 16.62
CA GLU A 525 -35.98 3.75 17.94
C GLU A 525 -34.51 3.75 18.45
N GLN A 526 -34.25 4.64 19.43
CA GLN A 526 -32.99 4.83 20.16
C GLN A 526 -31.80 5.44 19.39
N GLU A 527 -31.75 6.78 19.31
CA GLU A 527 -30.53 7.54 18.96
C GLU A 527 -29.44 7.31 20.02
N TYR A 528 -28.60 6.28 19.85
CA TYR A 528 -27.34 6.19 20.57
C TYR A 528 -26.24 6.91 19.79
N GLN A 529 -25.57 7.85 20.46
CA GLN A 529 -24.48 8.64 19.88
C GLN A 529 -23.20 7.82 19.81
N LEU A 530 -22.52 7.90 18.68
CA LEU A 530 -21.22 7.28 18.46
C LEU A 530 -20.16 7.95 19.36
N PRO A 531 -19.28 7.21 20.07
CA PRO A 531 -18.28 7.82 20.93
C PRO A 531 -17.35 8.78 20.17
N ASP A 532 -17.10 9.97 20.71
CA ASP A 532 -16.29 11.04 20.09
C ASP A 532 -14.89 10.55 19.66
N VAL A 533 -14.35 9.54 20.34
CA VAL A 533 -13.02 8.96 20.09
C VAL A 533 -12.93 8.20 18.76
N VAL A 534 -14.04 7.60 18.32
CA VAL A 534 -14.07 6.82 17.08
C VAL A 534 -13.96 7.75 15.87
N ASP A 535 -14.57 8.94 15.93
CA ASP A 535 -14.47 9.96 14.88
C ASP A 535 -13.02 10.44 14.67
N GLY A 536 -12.20 10.50 15.74
CA GLY A 536 -10.79 10.86 15.67
C GLY A 536 -9.90 9.79 15.04
N PHE A 537 -10.36 8.53 14.99
CA PHE A 537 -9.60 7.38 14.49
C PHE A 537 -10.11 6.86 13.12
N ALA A 538 -11.23 7.42 12.65
CA ALA A 538 -11.84 7.09 11.37
C ALA A 538 -10.89 7.40 10.20
N SER A 539 -10.74 6.44 9.29
CA SER A 539 -9.84 6.51 8.15
C SER A 539 -10.56 6.11 6.88
N GLU A 540 -10.77 7.07 5.99
CA GLU A 540 -11.38 6.82 4.67
C GLU A 540 -10.56 5.78 3.88
N GLY A 541 -11.24 4.81 3.26
CA GLY A 541 -10.66 3.74 2.46
C GLY A 541 -10.37 2.45 3.23
N LEU A 542 -10.68 2.39 4.52
CA LEU A 542 -10.47 1.21 5.37
C LEU A 542 -11.79 0.78 6.01
N ILE A 543 -11.91 -0.51 6.32
CA ILE A 543 -13.03 -1.05 7.09
C ILE A 543 -12.58 -1.20 8.53
N GLN A 544 -13.25 -0.50 9.47
CA GLN A 544 -12.81 -0.42 10.87
C GLN A 544 -13.95 -0.83 11.81
N PHE A 545 -13.62 -1.70 12.76
CA PHE A 545 -14.50 -2.18 13.82
C PHE A 545 -13.97 -1.67 15.16
N PHE A 546 -14.81 -1.04 15.95
CA PHE A 546 -14.50 -0.56 17.29
C PHE A 546 -15.38 -1.28 18.29
N PHE A 547 -14.75 -1.94 19.26
CA PHE A 547 -15.41 -2.64 20.35
C PHE A 547 -15.40 -1.75 21.61
N GLU A 548 -16.56 -1.64 22.26
CA GLU A 548 -16.72 -0.94 23.54
C GLU A 548 -17.34 -1.90 24.55
N ASP A 549 -16.66 -2.12 25.68
CA ASP A 549 -17.16 -3.01 26.72
C ASP A 549 -18.25 -2.35 27.57
N THR A 550 -19.28 -3.12 27.88
CA THR A 550 -20.42 -2.70 28.69
C THR A 550 -20.74 -3.75 29.76
N ASP A 551 -21.49 -3.38 30.81
CA ASP A 551 -21.85 -4.32 31.88
C ASP A 551 -22.67 -5.54 31.42
N LYS A 552 -23.25 -5.50 30.21
CA LYS A 552 -24.13 -6.55 29.66
C LYS A 552 -23.54 -7.28 28.43
N GLY A 553 -22.30 -7.00 28.04
CA GLY A 553 -21.69 -7.48 26.81
C GLY A 553 -20.80 -6.41 26.18
N PHE A 554 -20.86 -6.25 24.86
CA PHE A 554 -20.12 -5.18 24.18
C PHE A 554 -20.91 -4.55 23.03
N ASN A 555 -20.59 -3.29 22.72
CA ASN A 555 -21.06 -2.58 21.53
C ASN A 555 -20.01 -2.68 20.41
N ILE A 556 -20.49 -2.60 19.17
CA ILE A 556 -19.67 -2.63 17.96
C ILE A 556 -20.02 -1.42 17.10
N TYR A 557 -19.04 -0.61 16.79
CA TYR A 557 -19.15 0.47 15.80
C TYR A 557 -18.36 0.07 14.57
N VAL A 558 -19.03 0.00 13.41
CA VAL A 558 -18.42 -0.37 12.14
C VAL A 558 -18.38 0.86 11.25
N LEU A 559 -17.19 1.18 10.75
CA LEU A 559 -16.95 2.18 9.72
C LEU A 559 -16.63 1.46 8.41
N ASP A 560 -17.38 1.77 7.35
CA ASP A 560 -17.08 1.30 6.00
C ASP A 560 -15.97 2.12 5.32
N GLU A 561 -15.60 1.77 4.08
CA GLU A 561 -14.56 2.47 3.32
C GLU A 561 -14.88 3.95 3.05
N SER A 562 -16.14 4.35 3.16
CA SER A 562 -16.62 5.73 3.03
C SER A 562 -16.87 6.41 4.38
N ASN A 563 -16.46 5.79 5.50
CA ASN A 563 -16.75 6.18 6.88
C ASN A 563 -18.27 6.28 7.19
N GLN A 564 -19.12 5.53 6.48
CA GLN A 564 -20.49 5.30 6.92
C GLN A 564 -20.50 4.40 8.14
N VAL A 565 -21.44 4.66 9.03
CA VAL A 565 -21.48 4.05 10.35
C VAL A 565 -22.61 3.03 10.43
N GLU A 566 -22.27 1.83 10.88
CA GLU A 566 -23.22 0.86 11.40
C GLU A 566 -22.94 0.61 12.88
N VAL A 567 -23.99 0.56 13.71
CA VAL A 567 -23.85 0.39 15.16
C VAL A 567 -24.64 -0.84 15.60
N TYR A 568 -23.97 -1.73 16.33
CA TYR A 568 -24.56 -2.91 16.94
C TYR A 568 -24.39 -2.85 18.46
N HIS A 569 -25.48 -2.99 19.20
CA HIS A 569 -25.49 -2.86 20.65
C HIS A 569 -25.73 -4.19 21.37
N GLN A 570 -25.18 -4.29 22.58
CA GLN A 570 -25.44 -5.39 23.53
C GLN A 570 -25.27 -6.78 22.88
N TYR A 571 -24.20 -6.95 22.12
CA TYR A 571 -23.88 -8.24 21.53
C TYR A 571 -23.48 -9.22 22.63
N SER A 572 -24.13 -10.38 22.67
CA SER A 572 -23.83 -11.47 23.59
C SER A 572 -23.08 -12.57 22.83
N GLY A 573 -21.76 -12.58 22.96
CA GLY A 573 -20.86 -13.54 22.32
C GLY A 573 -19.40 -13.28 22.71
N GLU A 574 -18.46 -14.06 22.18
CA GLU A 574 -17.03 -13.74 22.29
C GLU A 574 -16.59 -12.85 21.13
N LYS A 575 -15.84 -11.77 21.44
CA LYS A 575 -15.31 -10.86 20.41
C LYS A 575 -14.44 -11.61 19.39
N ASP A 576 -13.68 -12.60 19.83
CA ASP A 576 -12.79 -13.38 18.96
C ASP A 576 -13.56 -14.24 17.95
N GLU A 577 -14.67 -14.85 18.35
CA GLU A 577 -15.54 -15.60 17.44
C GLU A 577 -16.13 -14.68 16.36
N MET A 578 -16.54 -13.47 16.75
CA MET A 578 -17.04 -12.46 15.82
C MET A 578 -15.95 -12.01 14.85
N ILE A 579 -14.75 -11.71 15.35
CA ILE A 579 -13.58 -11.35 14.53
C ILE A 579 -13.24 -12.48 13.55
N ALA A 580 -13.25 -13.74 14.00
CA ALA A 580 -13.00 -14.90 13.16
C ALA A 580 -14.07 -15.04 12.05
N SER A 581 -15.34 -14.84 12.39
CA SER A 581 -16.46 -14.88 11.46
C SER A 581 -16.37 -13.77 10.39
N VAL A 582 -16.08 -12.53 10.81
CA VAL A 582 -15.90 -11.39 9.89
C VAL A 582 -14.70 -11.61 8.98
N ASN A 583 -13.55 -12.03 9.51
CA ASN A 583 -12.38 -12.34 8.68
C ASN A 583 -12.67 -13.49 7.70
N SER A 584 -13.41 -14.51 8.11
CA SER A 584 -13.87 -15.58 7.22
C SER A 584 -14.73 -15.04 6.08
N PHE A 585 -15.68 -14.14 6.37
CA PHE A 585 -16.54 -13.49 5.38
C PHE A 585 -15.75 -12.63 4.37
N TYR A 586 -14.85 -11.75 4.85
CA TYR A 586 -14.08 -10.88 3.96
C TYR A 586 -13.09 -11.64 3.09
N THR A 587 -12.66 -12.82 3.53
CA THR A 587 -11.93 -13.71 2.65
C THR A 587 -12.86 -14.44 1.68
N SER A 588 -14.12 -14.79 2.04
CA SER A 588 -15.01 -15.69 1.30
C SER A 588 -15.76 -15.09 0.11
N VAL A 589 -16.13 -13.81 0.15
CA VAL A 589 -17.05 -13.14 -0.81
C VAL A 589 -16.54 -13.04 -2.27
N LYS A 590 -15.32 -13.48 -2.59
CA LYS A 590 -14.75 -13.34 -3.95
C LYS A 590 -14.78 -14.57 -4.86
N ASP A 591 -15.29 -15.73 -4.41
CA ASP A 591 -15.32 -16.94 -5.27
C ASP A 591 -16.57 -17.04 -6.19
N GLU A 592 -17.64 -16.26 -5.96
CA GLU A 592 -18.87 -16.40 -6.77
C GLU A 592 -18.88 -15.63 -8.10
N SER A 593 -18.11 -14.54 -8.24
CA SER A 593 -18.02 -13.80 -9.51
C SER A 593 -16.89 -14.36 -10.39
N LYS A 594 -17.20 -15.38 -11.20
CA LYS A 594 -16.29 -16.02 -12.17
C LYS A 594 -15.65 -15.10 -13.25
N MET A 595 -15.70 -13.77 -13.12
CA MET A 595 -15.10 -12.81 -14.06
C MET A 595 -14.24 -11.68 -13.47
N SER A 596 -14.01 -11.62 -12.16
CA SER A 596 -13.10 -10.64 -11.53
C SER A 596 -11.86 -11.31 -10.92
N SER A 597 -11.25 -12.22 -11.68
CA SER A 597 -10.13 -13.09 -11.27
C SER A 597 -8.76 -12.42 -11.09
N LYS A 598 -8.67 -11.09 -10.84
CA LYS A 598 -7.38 -10.37 -10.84
C LYS A 598 -7.01 -9.57 -9.59
N LEU A 599 -7.89 -9.34 -8.62
CA LEU A 599 -7.57 -8.46 -7.49
C LEU A 599 -7.88 -9.14 -6.15
N ILE A 600 -6.84 -9.65 -5.49
CA ILE A 600 -6.89 -9.94 -4.05
C ILE A 600 -6.98 -8.59 -3.35
N ASN A 601 -8.02 -8.39 -2.53
CA ASN A 601 -8.16 -7.14 -1.77
C ASN A 601 -7.41 -7.31 -0.45
N PHE A 602 -6.37 -6.50 -0.23
CA PHE A 602 -5.66 -6.47 1.05
C PHE A 602 -6.30 -5.56 2.10
N ASN A 603 -7.43 -4.92 1.78
CA ASN A 603 -8.24 -4.13 2.71
C ASN A 603 -9.03 -5.04 3.65
N LEU A 604 -8.31 -5.79 4.48
CA LEU A 604 -8.92 -6.63 5.52
C LEU A 604 -9.46 -5.75 6.66
N PRO A 605 -10.59 -6.14 7.29
CA PRO A 605 -11.15 -5.47 8.45
C PRO A 605 -10.12 -5.20 9.55
N GLN A 606 -10.26 -4.03 10.18
CA GLN A 606 -9.40 -3.59 11.27
C GLN A 606 -10.18 -3.58 12.58
N TYR A 607 -9.54 -4.00 13.67
CA TYR A 607 -10.21 -4.18 14.95
C TYR A 607 -9.56 -3.33 16.03
N TYR A 608 -10.38 -2.55 16.72
CA TYR A 608 -9.98 -1.60 17.75
C TYR A 608 -10.84 -1.77 19.00
N GLN A 609 -10.29 -1.40 20.14
CA GLN A 609 -10.95 -1.39 21.44
C GLN A 609 -11.00 0.04 21.97
N ILE A 610 -12.18 0.48 22.38
CA ILE A 610 -12.39 1.74 23.09
C ILE A 610 -12.15 1.48 24.58
N VAL A 611 -11.31 2.31 25.19
CA VAL A 611 -10.99 2.26 26.62
C VAL A 611 -11.44 3.55 27.29
N HIS A 612 -12.23 3.39 28.36
CA HIS A 612 -12.69 4.47 29.23
C HIS A 612 -11.88 4.42 30.54
N PRO A 613 -10.81 5.22 30.69
CA PRO A 613 -10.06 5.28 31.95
C PRO A 613 -10.88 5.96 33.05
N GLU A 614 -10.62 5.59 34.32
CA GLU A 614 -11.30 6.20 35.50
C GLU A 614 -11.02 7.70 35.63
N GLU A 615 -9.85 8.17 35.16
CA GLU A 615 -9.51 9.59 35.02
C GLU A 615 -8.93 9.85 33.62
N GLY A 616 -9.51 10.82 32.89
CA GLY A 616 -9.04 11.27 31.57
C GLY A 616 -10.08 11.10 30.45
N ASN A 617 -9.67 11.43 29.23
CA ASN A 617 -10.50 11.22 28.04
C ASN A 617 -10.38 9.76 27.56
N SER A 618 -11.49 9.23 27.05
CA SER A 618 -11.54 7.94 26.36
C SER A 618 -10.54 7.89 25.20
N TYR A 619 -9.89 6.74 24.98
CA TYR A 619 -8.92 6.54 23.90
C TYR A 619 -9.12 5.19 23.20
N VAL A 620 -8.60 5.08 21.97
CA VAL A 620 -8.69 3.85 21.15
C VAL A 620 -7.34 3.13 21.14
N VAL A 621 -7.37 1.81 21.29
CA VAL A 621 -6.21 0.94 21.11
C VAL A 621 -6.50 -0.19 20.11
N PRO A 622 -5.50 -0.72 19.39
CA PRO A 622 -5.69 -1.93 18.59
C PRO A 622 -6.19 -3.09 19.48
N TYR A 623 -7.20 -3.82 19.00
CA TYR A 623 -7.75 -4.95 19.75
C TYR A 623 -6.68 -6.03 19.95
N ARG A 624 -6.61 -6.58 21.17
CA ARG A 624 -5.70 -7.67 21.56
C ARG A 624 -6.49 -8.76 22.23
N ASN A 625 -6.14 -10.01 21.92
CA ASN A 625 -6.73 -11.15 22.58
C ASN A 625 -6.27 -11.18 24.05
N ASP A 626 -7.23 -11.09 24.98
CA ASP A 626 -6.98 -10.72 26.36
C ASP A 626 -6.48 -11.91 27.19
N ALA A 627 -5.18 -12.14 27.14
CA ALA A 627 -4.47 -12.94 28.15
C ALA A 627 -3.51 -12.11 29.01
N THR A 628 -3.38 -10.79 28.79
CA THR A 628 -2.30 -9.99 29.41
C THR A 628 -2.69 -8.65 30.06
N LEU A 629 -3.91 -8.13 29.93
CA LEU A 629 -4.29 -6.87 30.60
C LEU A 629 -4.60 -7.02 32.10
N ALA A 630 -4.77 -8.24 32.62
CA ALA A 630 -5.08 -8.48 34.04
C ALA A 630 -3.89 -8.30 35.02
N SER A 631 -2.69 -7.83 34.60
CA SER A 631 -1.53 -7.75 35.51
C SER A 631 -0.76 -6.43 35.55
N ARG A 632 -1.19 -5.36 34.87
CA ARG A 632 -0.51 -4.05 35.01
C ARG A 632 -1.28 -3.10 35.91
N SER A 633 -1.12 -3.32 37.23
CA SER A 633 -1.30 -2.26 38.21
C SER A 633 -0.37 -1.09 37.88
N SER A 634 -0.99 0.07 37.65
CA SER A 634 -0.45 1.42 37.87
C SER A 634 0.97 1.52 38.48
N LYS A 635 1.94 1.91 37.64
CA LYS A 635 3.09 2.81 37.94
C LYS A 635 4.26 2.56 36.97
N ILE A 636 4.38 3.37 35.91
CA ILE A 636 5.65 3.77 35.26
C ILE A 636 5.37 5.13 34.59
N VAL A 637 5.44 6.26 35.30
CA VAL A 637 6.58 7.21 35.39
C VAL A 637 7.27 7.47 34.04
N ASN A 638 7.10 8.71 33.56
CA ASN A 638 7.81 9.37 32.46
C ASN A 638 9.30 8.98 32.38
N ILE A 639 9.76 8.66 31.15
CA ILE A 639 10.99 9.17 30.50
C ILE A 639 10.78 9.04 28.99
#